data_AF-A0AAV6I7A2-F1
#
_entry.id   AF-A0AAV6I7A2-F1
#
_cell.length_a   1.000
_cell.length_b   1.000
_cell.length_c   1.000
_cell.angle_alpha   90.00
_cell.angle_beta   90.00
_cell.angle_gamma   90.00
#
_symmetry.space_group_name_H-M   'P 1'
#
loop_
_entity.id
_entity.type
_entity.pdbx_description
1 polymer ?
#
loop_
_entity_poly.entity_id
_entity_poly.type
_entity_poly.pdbx_seq_one_letter_code
_entity_poly.pdbx_strand_id
1 'polypeptide(L)'
;MATPGVPRPGNAPPYYNPSSVTDGMQNLQINRPTGPPGYVGPRPPTPLGQQPPPPFSSSAQRPSSFSGSFPMTRPGAPPPGVFPGGPPQATLPQNVASNRPSGPPPPFGSRPPPPGSLPSSMSTSGVPPGAFPSTGQVAPPSSHPNLSPFGSSSPLTTGPIFPPSSTPGPASNGPPAFGSGGMQRGPQFPSAGSPPPPLSSRQVGPAPSPVPFTRAPSPVPNMRPLHGSPTGAPSGPMQPPPFALPFASGMPPRSGSLPFGAPPQGVSPPSGSPYGQQAWQMQPRQVAPAPPIPGSSQPPRMFGMPPQPSDQSMATISPAMGHMGAPMAGPSKIDPNQIPRPIPSISVILHETRQGNQANLPPPATSDYIVKDTGNCSPRYMRCTINQIPCTVDLLTTSGMQLALMVQPLALPHPSEEPIQLVDFGESGPVRCSRCKGYVNPFMKFIDQGRRFVCNLCGYTDETPSDYQCNLGPDGRRRDADERPELCRGTVEFVATKEYMVRDPMPAVFFFLIDVSMNAIQIGATAAACSAISQVIADLPDGPRTMVGVATFDSTIHFYHLKRELQQPLMLIVPDVQDVYTPLQADVIVQLSECRQHLELLLENIPTMFENNRTADSAFGAAVKAGFLAMKNTGGKLLVFQSVLPSVGIGALSAREAEGRTNISAGEKEAHKLLQPADKILKAMAVELAEYQVCVDVFITTQTYVDIASISVIPRTTGGKVYYYFPFSALSEPAKLYNDLRWNVTRPQGFEAVMRVRCSQGIQVQEYSGNFCKRIPTDVDLPTVSPKGMSKQVLKIDCDKTIMVTLKHDDKLQDGSECAFQCALLYTTVYGQRRIRVSTLSLPCTTLLSNLFRSADLDTQFACFLKQVANEIPSSPLPQVREQVTNLCINILHSYRKFCATVSSAGQLILPEALKLLPLYTLALIKSTGLRTDGRIDDRSFWISYVSSISTALAIPLVYPRMVAIQDLISKDTDGSIIPPSIPLSSEHVNDDGIYLLENGEDCLIYVGSSVDPGVMRQLFGISSLDEIQPQFVLQQYDNPLSKKLNDVVNEIRRQRCSYLRLKLCKKGDASGMLFFSYMVEDKTPNGLSYVEFLVHVHRQIQTKMP
;
A
#
# COMPACT_ATOMS: atom_id res chain seq x y z
N MET A 1 17.66 -40.06 -26.24
CA MET A 1 16.24 -40.13 -26.64
C MET A 1 15.54 -41.15 -25.76
N ALA A 2 14.51 -40.73 -25.03
CA ALA A 2 13.58 -41.61 -24.31
C ALA A 2 12.30 -40.81 -24.05
N THR A 3 11.13 -41.38 -24.31
CA THR A 3 9.83 -40.72 -24.10
C THR A 3 9.36 -40.88 -22.65
N PRO A 4 9.02 -39.80 -21.92
CA PRO A 4 8.36 -39.90 -20.61
C PRO A 4 6.95 -40.51 -20.76
N GLY A 5 6.56 -41.36 -19.81
CA GLY A 5 5.25 -42.02 -19.82
C GLY A 5 4.10 -41.14 -19.34
N VAL A 6 2.89 -41.43 -19.81
CA VAL A 6 1.65 -40.73 -19.40
C VAL A 6 1.20 -41.20 -18.00
N PRO A 7 0.91 -40.28 -17.05
CA PRO A 7 0.36 -40.66 -15.74
C PRO A 7 -1.04 -41.27 -15.84
N ARG A 8 -1.36 -42.24 -14.97
CA ARG A 8 -2.72 -42.79 -14.83
C ARG A 8 -3.62 -41.84 -14.01
N PRO A 9 -4.91 -41.71 -14.33
CA PRO A 9 -5.84 -40.91 -13.54
C PRO A 9 -6.21 -41.61 -12.22
N GLY A 10 -6.16 -40.88 -11.09
CA GLY A 10 -6.59 -41.37 -9.79
C GLY A 10 -6.65 -40.27 -8.73
N ASN A 11 -7.84 -40.06 -8.15
CA ASN A 11 -8.13 -39.31 -6.92
C ASN A 11 -7.40 -37.98 -6.69
N ALA A 12 -7.86 -36.91 -7.36
CA ALA A 12 -7.69 -35.54 -6.87
C ALA A 12 -8.88 -35.13 -5.98
N PRO A 13 -8.68 -34.43 -4.84
CA PRO A 13 -9.79 -33.95 -3.99
C PRO A 13 -10.55 -32.78 -4.66
N PRO A 14 -11.90 -32.69 -4.51
CA PRO A 14 -12.75 -31.89 -5.38
C PRO A 14 -12.85 -30.39 -5.03
N TYR A 15 -11.79 -29.76 -4.53
CA TYR A 15 -11.80 -28.35 -4.08
C TYR A 15 -10.56 -27.53 -4.50
N TYR A 16 -10.24 -27.57 -5.79
CA TYR A 16 -9.47 -26.50 -6.45
C TYR A 16 -9.98 -26.31 -7.87
N ASN A 17 -10.56 -25.14 -8.18
CA ASN A 17 -10.95 -24.79 -9.54
C ASN A 17 -9.93 -23.78 -10.11
N PRO A 18 -8.87 -24.22 -10.81
CA PRO A 18 -7.86 -23.31 -11.36
C PRO A 18 -8.45 -22.32 -12.38
N SER A 19 -9.63 -22.63 -12.94
CA SER A 19 -10.40 -21.74 -13.79
C SER A 19 -10.69 -20.41 -13.13
N SER A 20 -10.95 -20.32 -11.81
CA SER A 20 -11.39 -19.04 -11.20
C SER A 20 -10.37 -17.90 -11.33
N VAL A 21 -9.07 -18.21 -11.41
CA VAL A 21 -8.01 -17.21 -11.62
C VAL A 21 -7.88 -16.87 -13.11
N THR A 22 -8.06 -17.84 -14.00
CA THR A 22 -7.98 -17.62 -15.46
C THR A 22 -9.24 -16.95 -16.01
N ASP A 23 -10.44 -17.34 -15.55
CA ASP A 23 -11.71 -16.65 -15.77
C ASP A 23 -11.64 -15.20 -15.25
N GLY A 24 -11.02 -14.98 -14.09
CA GLY A 24 -10.79 -13.64 -13.54
C GLY A 24 -9.96 -12.74 -14.46
N MET A 25 -8.93 -13.29 -15.12
CA MET A 25 -8.10 -12.56 -16.09
C MET A 25 -8.72 -12.46 -17.49
N GLN A 26 -9.51 -13.45 -17.93
CA GLN A 26 -10.14 -13.47 -19.26
C GLN A 26 -11.36 -12.54 -19.34
N ASN A 27 -12.12 -12.36 -18.24
CA ASN A 27 -13.34 -11.54 -18.22
C ASN A 27 -13.12 -10.02 -18.05
N LEU A 28 -11.92 -9.51 -18.32
CA LEU A 28 -11.66 -8.05 -18.46
C LEU A 28 -12.06 -7.49 -19.85
N GLN A 29 -12.61 -8.33 -20.74
CA GLN A 29 -13.13 -7.95 -22.07
C GLN A 29 -14.49 -7.23 -21.97
N ILE A 30 -14.45 -5.92 -21.66
CA ILE A 30 -15.65 -5.16 -21.22
C ILE A 30 -16.52 -4.63 -22.38
N ASN A 31 -16.08 -4.70 -23.64
CA ASN A 31 -16.81 -4.16 -24.79
C ASN A 31 -17.69 -5.18 -25.52
N ARG A 32 -18.64 -5.79 -24.78
CA ARG A 32 -19.83 -6.44 -25.38
C ARG A 32 -21.07 -5.57 -25.13
N PRO A 33 -21.83 -5.17 -26.17
CA PRO A 33 -23.10 -4.49 -25.97
C PRO A 33 -24.12 -5.44 -25.34
N THR A 34 -24.90 -4.92 -24.39
CA THR A 34 -26.00 -5.65 -23.73
C THR A 34 -27.19 -5.80 -24.68
N GLY A 35 -27.35 -6.99 -25.25
CA GLY A 35 -28.57 -7.36 -25.98
C GLY A 35 -29.78 -7.49 -25.05
N PRO A 36 -31.00 -7.21 -25.52
CA PRO A 36 -32.22 -7.39 -24.73
C PRO A 36 -32.43 -8.87 -24.35
N PRO A 37 -33.06 -9.16 -23.19
CA PRO A 37 -33.14 -10.52 -22.67
C PRO A 37 -34.09 -11.41 -23.47
N GLY A 38 -33.58 -12.56 -23.92
CA GLY A 38 -34.40 -13.70 -24.33
C GLY A 38 -34.33 -14.11 -25.81
N TYR A 39 -33.23 -14.74 -26.23
CA TYR A 39 -33.23 -15.76 -27.29
C TYR A 39 -32.04 -16.72 -27.11
N VAL A 40 -32.31 -18.01 -26.92
CA VAL A 40 -31.28 -19.05 -26.82
C VAL A 40 -31.07 -19.71 -28.18
N GLY A 41 -30.03 -19.30 -28.89
CA GLY A 41 -29.59 -19.90 -30.16
C GLY A 41 -28.48 -20.95 -29.95
N PRO A 42 -28.39 -22.01 -30.78
CA PRO A 42 -27.43 -23.10 -30.60
C PRO A 42 -25.98 -22.71 -30.96
N ARG A 43 -25.02 -23.38 -30.32
CA ARG A 43 -23.58 -23.15 -30.41
C ARG A 43 -22.98 -23.73 -31.71
N PRO A 44 -22.03 -23.06 -32.40
CA PRO A 44 -21.35 -23.63 -33.57
C PRO A 44 -20.41 -24.81 -33.23
N PRO A 45 -20.17 -25.75 -34.18
CA PRO A 45 -19.28 -26.90 -33.99
C PRO A 45 -17.80 -26.61 -34.31
N THR A 46 -16.89 -27.43 -33.78
CA THR A 46 -15.44 -27.42 -34.08
C THR A 46 -15.05 -28.44 -35.18
N PRO A 47 -13.93 -28.23 -35.91
CA PRO A 47 -13.47 -29.16 -36.97
C PRO A 47 -12.90 -30.50 -36.46
N LEU A 48 -12.67 -31.44 -37.38
CA LEU A 48 -12.53 -32.88 -37.10
C LEU A 48 -11.28 -33.53 -37.75
N GLY A 49 -10.75 -34.56 -37.09
CA GLY A 49 -9.77 -35.53 -37.61
C GLY A 49 -9.20 -36.38 -36.45
N GLN A 50 -9.02 -37.71 -36.53
CA GLN A 50 -9.20 -38.67 -37.63
C GLN A 50 -9.91 -39.96 -37.14
N GLN A 51 -10.43 -40.78 -38.06
CA GLN A 51 -11.00 -42.13 -37.87
C GLN A 51 -9.96 -43.21 -38.25
N PRO A 52 -10.11 -44.55 -37.98
CA PRO A 52 -11.29 -45.41 -38.24
C PRO A 52 -11.48 -46.59 -37.20
N PRO A 53 -12.11 -47.75 -37.51
CA PRO A 53 -13.51 -48.01 -37.93
C PRO A 53 -14.31 -48.98 -36.99
N PRO A 54 -15.64 -49.15 -37.16
CA PRO A 54 -16.51 -50.06 -36.39
C PRO A 54 -16.84 -51.40 -37.12
N PRO A 55 -17.63 -52.32 -36.52
CA PRO A 55 -19.09 -52.40 -36.76
C PRO A 55 -19.91 -52.74 -35.47
N PHE A 56 -21.26 -52.82 -35.39
CA PHE A 56 -22.32 -53.25 -36.32
C PHE A 56 -23.73 -52.64 -35.97
N SER A 57 -24.60 -52.49 -36.99
CA SER A 57 -26.10 -52.58 -37.03
C SER A 57 -27.03 -52.00 -35.92
N SER A 58 -28.26 -51.54 -36.16
CA SER A 58 -29.01 -51.11 -37.38
C SER A 58 -30.43 -50.62 -37.01
N SER A 59 -31.06 -49.76 -37.83
CA SER A 59 -32.54 -49.55 -37.99
C SER A 59 -33.42 -49.11 -36.79
N ALA A 60 -34.54 -48.37 -36.93
CA ALA A 60 -35.05 -47.51 -38.01
C ALA A 60 -36.28 -46.65 -37.53
N GLN A 61 -36.69 -45.69 -38.36
CA GLN A 61 -38.06 -45.16 -38.53
C GLN A 61 -38.78 -44.34 -37.42
N ARG A 62 -38.73 -43.01 -37.63
CA ARG A 62 -39.84 -42.01 -37.63
C ARG A 62 -41.20 -42.54 -38.19
N PRO A 63 -42.39 -41.88 -37.98
CA PRO A 63 -42.62 -40.50 -38.45
C PRO A 63 -43.71 -39.60 -37.80
N SER A 64 -43.77 -38.35 -38.33
CA SER A 64 -44.97 -37.49 -38.60
C SER A 64 -45.82 -36.88 -37.46
N SER A 65 -46.47 -35.70 -37.61
CA SER A 65 -46.30 -34.55 -38.55
C SER A 65 -47.29 -33.40 -38.27
N PHE A 66 -46.86 -32.13 -38.39
CA PHE A 66 -47.68 -30.93 -38.76
C PHE A 66 -48.82 -30.51 -37.77
N SER A 67 -49.44 -29.31 -37.81
CA SER A 67 -49.01 -27.94 -38.20
C SER A 67 -50.10 -26.88 -37.86
N GLY A 68 -49.74 -25.65 -37.48
CA GLY A 68 -50.51 -24.45 -37.85
C GLY A 68 -51.14 -23.54 -36.76
N SER A 69 -50.94 -22.22 -36.95
CA SER A 69 -51.89 -21.11 -36.74
C SER A 69 -52.29 -20.58 -35.33
N PHE A 70 -52.10 -19.27 -35.15
CA PHE A 70 -52.70 -18.36 -34.15
C PHE A 70 -54.11 -17.87 -34.64
N PRO A 71 -54.87 -16.92 -34.00
CA PRO A 71 -54.60 -16.07 -32.80
C PRO A 71 -55.80 -15.84 -31.81
N MET A 72 -55.62 -14.90 -30.86
CA MET A 72 -56.60 -14.01 -30.18
C MET A 72 -57.06 -14.21 -28.69
N THR A 73 -56.86 -13.13 -27.93
CA THR A 73 -57.71 -12.48 -26.87
C THR A 73 -58.05 -13.09 -25.49
N ARG A 74 -57.68 -12.28 -24.46
CA ARG A 74 -58.22 -12.02 -23.08
C ARG A 74 -59.75 -11.72 -23.00
N PRO A 75 -60.40 -11.38 -21.83
CA PRO A 75 -59.99 -11.33 -20.39
C PRO A 75 -61.03 -11.71 -19.26
N GLY A 76 -60.56 -12.14 -18.07
CA GLY A 76 -60.76 -11.50 -16.72
C GLY A 76 -62.06 -11.48 -15.85
N ALA A 77 -61.86 -11.48 -14.51
CA ALA A 77 -62.70 -10.94 -13.38
C ALA A 77 -63.97 -11.70 -12.88
N PRO A 78 -64.62 -11.40 -11.71
CA PRO A 78 -64.20 -10.84 -10.37
C PRO A 78 -64.75 -11.65 -9.11
N PRO A 79 -64.51 -11.25 -7.82
CA PRO A 79 -64.90 -11.98 -6.58
C PRO A 79 -66.11 -11.38 -5.78
N PRO A 80 -66.68 -12.00 -4.68
CA PRO A 80 -66.29 -11.67 -3.27
C PRO A 80 -66.61 -12.68 -2.09
N GLY A 81 -65.91 -12.54 -0.94
CA GLY A 81 -66.53 -12.39 0.41
C GLY A 81 -66.95 -13.54 1.39
N VAL A 82 -66.30 -13.59 2.58
CA VAL A 82 -66.84 -13.85 3.97
C VAL A 82 -67.01 -15.31 4.54
N PHE A 83 -66.77 -15.42 5.88
CA PHE A 83 -66.81 -16.53 6.88
C PHE A 83 -68.23 -17.13 7.18
N PRO A 84 -68.48 -18.25 7.96
CA PRO A 84 -67.78 -18.69 9.22
C PRO A 84 -67.79 -20.21 9.67
N GLY A 85 -67.14 -20.52 10.82
CA GLY A 85 -67.62 -21.51 11.83
C GLY A 85 -67.22 -23.02 11.76
N GLY A 86 -67.02 -23.66 12.93
CA GLY A 86 -66.91 -25.13 13.18
C GLY A 86 -67.72 -25.54 14.44
N PRO A 87 -67.47 -26.64 15.22
CA PRO A 87 -66.50 -27.78 15.15
C PRO A 87 -67.29 -29.15 15.08
N PRO A 88 -67.28 -30.18 16.01
CA PRO A 88 -66.27 -30.85 16.87
C PRO A 88 -66.28 -32.44 16.94
N GLN A 89 -65.17 -33.04 17.46
CA GLN A 89 -65.06 -34.30 18.29
C GLN A 89 -65.51 -35.71 17.74
N ALA A 90 -65.13 -36.88 18.32
CA ALA A 90 -63.93 -37.38 19.04
C ALA A 90 -64.07 -38.89 19.47
N THR A 91 -62.96 -39.65 19.72
CA THR A 91 -62.81 -40.67 20.83
C THR A 91 -61.40 -41.34 20.92
N LEU A 92 -60.57 -40.91 21.90
CA LEU A 92 -59.93 -41.64 23.05
C LEU A 92 -59.47 -43.14 22.98
N PRO A 93 -58.57 -43.63 23.90
CA PRO A 93 -57.50 -42.96 24.68
C PRO A 93 -56.19 -43.76 24.96
N GLN A 94 -55.32 -43.15 25.82
CA GLN A 94 -54.09 -43.62 26.52
C GLN A 94 -52.77 -43.18 25.86
N ASN A 95 -51.70 -42.74 26.55
CA ASN A 95 -51.46 -42.33 27.97
C ASN A 95 -50.46 -41.13 27.96
N VAL A 96 -50.33 -40.18 28.92
CA VAL A 96 -50.53 -40.08 30.40
C VAL A 96 -49.29 -40.51 31.22
N ALA A 97 -48.65 -39.69 32.07
CA ALA A 97 -48.53 -38.22 32.26
C ALA A 97 -47.31 -37.97 33.23
N SER A 98 -46.77 -36.79 33.56
CA SER A 98 -46.99 -35.35 33.25
C SER A 98 -45.58 -34.65 33.31
N ASN A 99 -45.22 -33.46 33.82
CA ASN A 99 -45.82 -32.25 34.45
C ASN A 99 -44.77 -31.10 34.32
N ARG A 100 -45.04 -29.93 33.71
CA ARG A 100 -45.61 -28.66 34.25
C ARG A 100 -44.56 -27.53 34.53
N PRO A 101 -44.90 -26.21 34.71
CA PRO A 101 -44.52 -25.22 33.67
C PRO A 101 -44.04 -23.80 34.13
N SER A 102 -43.62 -23.00 33.12
CA SER A 102 -43.78 -21.53 32.95
C SER A 102 -43.33 -20.50 34.03
N GLY A 103 -42.46 -19.54 33.64
CA GLY A 103 -42.14 -18.30 34.39
C GLY A 103 -41.29 -17.27 33.60
N PRO A 104 -41.27 -15.96 33.99
CA PRO A 104 -40.61 -14.84 33.25
C PRO A 104 -39.19 -14.43 33.77
N PRO A 105 -38.45 -13.50 33.12
CA PRO A 105 -37.06 -13.06 33.46
C PRO A 105 -37.02 -11.94 34.52
N PRO A 106 -35.86 -11.31 34.93
CA PRO A 106 -34.42 -11.37 34.51
C PRO A 106 -33.51 -11.78 35.72
N PRO A 107 -32.27 -11.28 36.07
CA PRO A 107 -31.30 -10.33 35.47
C PRO A 107 -29.79 -10.76 35.55
N PHE A 108 -28.85 -9.78 35.46
CA PHE A 108 -27.40 -9.90 35.74
C PHE A 108 -27.08 -10.26 37.21
N GLY A 109 -25.94 -10.94 37.47
CA GLY A 109 -25.38 -11.14 38.82
C GLY A 109 -23.91 -11.63 38.80
N SER A 110 -23.08 -11.17 39.74
CA SER A 110 -21.62 -11.40 39.75
C SER A 110 -21.13 -12.28 40.92
N ARG A 111 -20.02 -13.01 40.70
CA ARG A 111 -19.01 -13.57 41.66
C ARG A 111 -19.46 -13.89 43.10
N PRO A 112 -19.18 -15.10 43.65
CA PRO A 112 -17.80 -15.38 44.12
C PRO A 112 -17.33 -16.87 44.19
N PRO A 113 -16.01 -17.13 44.31
CA PRO A 113 -15.43 -18.28 45.05
C PRO A 113 -15.19 -17.88 46.53
N PRO A 114 -15.20 -18.78 47.54
CA PRO A 114 -14.18 -19.84 47.79
C PRO A 114 -14.82 -21.10 48.46
N PRO A 115 -14.21 -21.92 49.37
CA PRO A 115 -12.82 -22.11 49.82
C PRO A 115 -12.31 -23.59 49.81
N GLY A 116 -11.14 -23.85 50.39
CA GLY A 116 -10.60 -25.20 50.66
C GLY A 116 -9.68 -25.22 51.90
N SER A 117 -9.20 -26.40 52.33
CA SER A 117 -8.15 -26.57 53.36
C SER A 117 -7.55 -27.99 53.42
N LEU A 118 -6.50 -28.17 54.23
CA LEU A 118 -5.60 -29.34 54.36
C LEU A 118 -6.16 -30.47 55.25
N PRO A 119 -5.47 -31.63 55.36
CA PRO A 119 -4.58 -31.83 56.54
C PRO A 119 -3.21 -32.48 56.20
N SER A 120 -2.43 -32.85 57.24
CA SER A 120 -0.98 -33.09 57.15
C SER A 120 -0.43 -34.27 58.00
N SER A 121 0.82 -34.69 57.70
CA SER A 121 1.92 -35.07 58.64
C SER A 121 2.30 -36.54 58.96
N MET A 122 3.61 -36.68 59.31
CA MET A 122 4.32 -37.67 60.18
C MET A 122 5.04 -38.93 59.61
N SER A 123 6.34 -39.02 59.96
CA SER A 123 7.14 -40.25 60.33
C SER A 123 7.45 -41.35 59.28
N THR A 124 8.56 -42.12 59.31
CA THR A 124 9.86 -42.10 60.06
C THR A 124 10.94 -42.99 59.39
N SER A 125 12.23 -42.70 59.64
CA SER A 125 13.39 -43.63 59.81
C SER A 125 13.74 -44.74 58.79
N GLY A 126 15.00 -44.77 58.31
CA GLY A 126 15.61 -45.96 57.64
C GLY A 126 17.06 -45.76 57.13
N VAL A 127 18.06 -46.34 57.81
CA VAL A 127 19.55 -46.24 57.64
C VAL A 127 20.18 -47.44 58.39
N PRO A 128 21.38 -48.05 58.11
CA PRO A 128 22.49 -47.82 57.14
C PRO A 128 22.85 -49.14 56.36
N PRO A 129 24.13 -49.55 56.05
CA PRO A 129 25.35 -48.86 55.54
C PRO A 129 26.01 -49.46 54.26
N GLY A 130 26.93 -48.69 53.65
CA GLY A 130 28.11 -49.19 52.91
C GLY A 130 28.39 -48.51 51.55
N ALA A 131 29.61 -48.23 51.09
CA ALA A 131 30.94 -48.16 51.73
C ALA A 131 31.91 -47.35 50.81
N PHE A 132 32.98 -46.74 51.35
CA PHE A 132 34.06 -46.00 50.63
C PHE A 132 35.21 -46.97 50.20
N PRO A 133 36.13 -46.69 49.22
CA PRO A 133 37.01 -45.49 49.03
C PRO A 133 36.91 -44.81 47.63
N SER A 134 37.40 -43.60 47.31
CA SER A 134 38.78 -43.01 47.28
C SER A 134 39.75 -43.70 46.29
N THR A 135 40.67 -43.04 45.55
CA THR A 135 41.41 -41.77 45.67
C THR A 135 41.67 -41.06 44.32
N GLY A 136 42.22 -39.81 44.31
CA GLY A 136 42.81 -39.21 43.09
C GLY A 136 43.07 -37.69 43.12
N GLN A 137 44.16 -37.22 43.74
CA GLN A 137 44.63 -35.81 43.68
C GLN A 137 45.93 -35.67 42.87
N VAL A 138 46.08 -34.58 42.11
CA VAL A 138 47.37 -33.91 41.79
C VAL A 138 47.14 -32.38 41.72
N ALA A 139 48.15 -31.58 42.09
CA ALA A 139 48.10 -30.11 42.19
C ALA A 139 49.36 -29.44 41.55
N PRO A 140 49.44 -28.09 41.40
CA PRO A 140 50.39 -27.42 40.49
C PRO A 140 51.71 -26.91 41.13
N PRO A 141 52.64 -26.40 40.30
CA PRO A 141 53.12 -25.00 40.42
C PRO A 141 53.28 -24.29 39.05
N SER A 142 53.29 -22.96 38.80
CA SER A 142 53.22 -21.67 39.56
C SER A 142 54.51 -20.82 39.64
N SER A 143 54.62 -19.73 38.86
CA SER A 143 55.67 -18.69 39.00
C SER A 143 55.28 -17.30 38.43
N HIS A 144 55.44 -16.24 39.24
CA HIS A 144 55.37 -14.79 38.91
C HIS A 144 56.80 -14.18 38.96
N PRO A 145 57.14 -13.03 38.32
CA PRO A 145 56.74 -11.65 38.73
C PRO A 145 56.57 -10.63 37.55
N ASN A 146 56.39 -9.31 37.71
CA ASN A 146 55.58 -8.45 38.60
C ASN A 146 55.81 -6.96 38.21
N LEU A 147 54.78 -6.08 38.21
CA LEU A 147 54.77 -4.64 38.61
C LEU A 147 53.53 -3.86 38.09
N SER A 148 53.14 -2.80 38.83
CA SER A 148 51.93 -1.95 38.65
C SER A 148 52.37 -0.45 38.53
N PRO A 149 51.59 0.64 38.84
CA PRO A 149 50.17 0.87 39.25
C PRO A 149 49.42 1.83 38.26
N PHE A 150 48.22 2.41 38.46
CA PHE A 150 47.27 2.67 39.58
C PHE A 150 45.82 2.36 39.10
N GLY A 151 44.74 2.21 39.90
CA GLY A 151 44.44 2.48 41.33
C GLY A 151 43.57 3.75 41.50
N SER A 152 42.39 3.81 42.13
CA SER A 152 41.54 2.83 42.88
C SER A 152 40.02 3.15 42.58
N SER A 153 38.90 2.88 43.31
CA SER A 153 38.54 2.70 44.74
C SER A 153 37.17 1.98 44.91
N SER A 154 36.67 1.79 46.15
CA SER A 154 35.36 1.19 46.56
C SER A 154 35.05 1.66 48.02
N PRO A 155 34.34 0.97 48.98
CA PRO A 155 33.35 -0.15 48.99
C PRO A 155 32.16 0.04 50.00
N LEU A 156 31.49 -1.06 50.40
CA LEU A 156 30.40 -1.20 51.40
C LEU A 156 30.88 -1.45 52.87
N THR A 157 29.97 -1.35 53.85
CA THR A 157 29.83 -2.19 55.08
C THR A 157 28.51 -1.79 55.83
N THR A 158 27.79 -2.56 56.68
CA THR A 158 27.89 -3.93 57.24
C THR A 158 26.77 -4.84 56.64
N GLY A 159 25.97 -5.73 57.26
CA GLY A 159 25.76 -6.21 58.65
C GLY A 159 24.70 -7.35 58.75
N PRO A 160 24.57 -8.13 59.86
CA PRO A 160 24.25 -9.58 59.71
C PRO A 160 23.28 -10.29 60.72
N ILE A 161 23.07 -11.60 60.47
CA ILE A 161 22.62 -12.72 61.37
C ILE A 161 21.13 -13.20 61.25
N PHE A 162 20.94 -14.54 61.43
CA PHE A 162 19.73 -15.40 61.37
C PHE A 162 19.05 -15.59 62.77
N PRO A 163 18.07 -16.50 63.02
CA PRO A 163 16.80 -16.90 62.36
C PRO A 163 15.61 -16.57 63.36
N PRO A 164 14.63 -17.43 63.79
CA PRO A 164 13.93 -18.62 63.25
C PRO A 164 12.36 -18.63 63.40
N SER A 165 11.75 -19.79 63.03
CA SER A 165 10.58 -20.47 63.65
C SER A 165 9.14 -19.88 63.67
N SER A 166 8.26 -20.57 62.90
CA SER A 166 6.89 -21.05 63.21
C SER A 166 5.74 -20.12 63.69
N THR A 167 4.61 -20.24 62.99
CA THR A 167 3.25 -19.71 63.28
C THR A 167 2.57 -20.35 64.50
N PRO A 168 1.54 -19.71 65.09
CA PRO A 168 0.14 -19.96 64.68
C PRO A 168 -0.72 -18.68 64.46
N GLY A 169 -1.93 -18.86 63.91
CA GLY A 169 -2.97 -17.82 63.80
C GLY A 169 -3.88 -17.73 65.05
N PRO A 170 -5.17 -17.29 64.97
CA PRO A 170 -6.03 -17.12 63.79
C PRO A 170 -6.66 -15.71 63.68
N ALA A 171 -7.79 -15.58 62.96
CA ALA A 171 -8.57 -14.34 62.79
C ALA A 171 -9.95 -14.41 63.46
N SER A 172 -10.60 -13.24 63.64
CA SER A 172 -12.07 -12.98 63.64
C SER A 172 -12.62 -12.12 64.80
N ASN A 173 -13.44 -11.12 64.44
CA ASN A 173 -14.58 -10.49 65.13
C ASN A 173 -14.59 -10.16 66.66
N GLY A 174 -14.84 -8.88 67.01
CA GLY A 174 -15.38 -8.47 68.33
C GLY A 174 -15.33 -6.95 68.63
N PRO A 175 -16.45 -6.28 69.04
CA PRO A 175 -16.50 -4.84 69.39
C PRO A 175 -16.59 -4.58 70.92
N PRO A 176 -16.49 -3.31 71.42
CA PRO A 176 -17.67 -2.42 71.64
C PRO A 176 -17.42 -0.91 71.27
N ALA A 177 -18.43 -0.10 70.91
CA ALA A 177 -19.26 0.86 71.71
C ALA A 177 -18.48 1.94 72.51
N PHE A 178 -18.92 3.20 72.72
CA PHE A 178 -20.19 3.95 72.60
C PHE A 178 -19.97 5.31 71.86
N GLY A 179 -20.96 6.10 71.43
CA GLY A 179 -22.44 5.98 71.50
C GLY A 179 -23.17 7.27 71.03
N SER A 180 -24.51 7.26 71.10
CA SER A 180 -25.51 8.39 71.08
C SER A 180 -25.30 9.62 70.15
N GLY A 181 -26.23 10.08 69.29
CA GLY A 181 -27.66 9.77 69.09
C GLY A 181 -28.56 11.00 69.36
N GLY A 182 -29.53 11.40 68.53
CA GLY A 182 -29.94 10.90 67.20
C GLY A 182 -31.22 11.61 66.67
N MET A 183 -31.78 11.11 65.56
CA MET A 183 -33.05 11.57 64.89
C MET A 183 -33.01 12.95 64.18
N GLN A 184 -33.74 13.23 63.08
CA GLN A 184 -34.59 12.39 62.21
C GLN A 184 -34.65 12.95 60.75
N ARG A 185 -35.49 12.31 59.89
CA ARG A 185 -35.97 12.70 58.52
C ARG A 185 -35.95 14.22 58.18
N GLY A 186 -35.82 14.66 56.93
CA GLY A 186 -36.03 14.02 55.62
C GLY A 186 -35.83 15.01 54.44
N PRO A 187 -36.36 14.74 53.22
CA PRO A 187 -35.94 15.43 51.99
C PRO A 187 -36.91 16.50 51.45
N GLN A 188 -36.39 17.61 50.86
CA GLN A 188 -37.03 18.34 49.75
C GLN A 188 -36.16 19.44 49.09
N PHE A 189 -36.53 19.80 47.85
CA PHE A 189 -36.17 21.00 47.05
C PHE A 189 -36.77 22.29 47.68
N PRO A 190 -36.48 23.56 47.25
CA PRO A 190 -36.20 23.99 45.86
C PRO A 190 -35.27 25.22 45.65
N SER A 191 -35.25 25.70 44.38
CA SER A 191 -35.16 27.08 43.84
C SER A 191 -34.71 28.23 44.77
N ALA A 192 -33.73 29.10 44.44
CA ALA A 192 -33.41 29.88 43.22
C ALA A 192 -33.89 31.37 43.27
N GLY A 193 -33.09 32.25 42.66
CA GLY A 193 -33.20 33.73 42.66
C GLY A 193 -32.00 34.37 43.40
N SER A 194 -31.08 35.17 42.82
CA SER A 194 -31.14 36.34 41.91
C SER A 194 -31.53 37.66 42.59
N PRO A 195 -31.12 38.84 42.07
CA PRO A 195 -29.78 39.36 41.70
C PRO A 195 -29.55 40.67 42.55
N PRO A 196 -29.09 41.88 42.12
CA PRO A 196 -28.27 42.34 40.97
C PRO A 196 -27.00 43.19 41.42
N PRO A 197 -26.72 44.50 41.09
CA PRO A 197 -25.33 45.02 40.93
C PRO A 197 -25.09 46.33 41.76
N PRO A 198 -24.40 47.44 41.32
CA PRO A 198 -23.24 47.69 40.44
C PRO A 198 -22.14 48.63 41.03
N LEU A 199 -21.05 48.87 40.27
CA LEU A 199 -20.29 50.15 40.07
C LEU A 199 -19.62 51.01 41.21
N SER A 200 -18.34 51.36 40.96
CA SER A 200 -17.74 52.73 40.91
C SER A 200 -16.96 53.44 42.06
N SER A 201 -15.61 53.41 41.95
CA SER A 201 -14.69 54.59 41.76
C SER A 201 -14.13 55.48 42.91
N ARG A 202 -12.88 55.98 42.69
CA ARG A 202 -12.17 57.17 43.31
C ARG A 202 -11.77 57.09 44.82
N GLN A 203 -10.84 57.84 45.45
CA GLN A 203 -9.58 58.64 45.19
C GLN A 203 -8.99 59.07 46.60
N VAL A 204 -7.76 59.54 46.92
CA VAL A 204 -6.41 59.75 46.30
C VAL A 204 -5.31 59.82 47.45
N GLY A 205 -4.04 60.20 47.19
CA GLY A 205 -2.93 60.39 48.19
C GLY A 205 -2.83 61.79 48.85
N PRO A 206 -1.65 62.32 49.35
CA PRO A 206 -0.22 61.94 49.14
C PRO A 206 0.75 62.09 50.38
N ALA A 207 2.10 62.24 50.16
CA ALA A 207 3.19 62.81 51.02
C ALA A 207 4.30 61.85 51.65
N PRO A 208 5.56 62.31 51.99
CA PRO A 208 6.80 61.49 51.81
C PRO A 208 8.01 61.54 52.82
N SER A 209 9.04 60.67 52.60
CA SER A 209 10.52 60.79 52.90
C SER A 209 11.09 60.65 54.36
N PRO A 210 12.43 60.45 54.62
CA PRO A 210 13.53 59.66 53.95
C PRO A 210 14.58 58.95 54.93
N VAL A 211 15.79 58.58 54.40
CA VAL A 211 17.15 58.24 54.98
C VAL A 211 17.60 56.77 55.37
N PRO A 212 18.92 56.38 55.20
CA PRO A 212 19.34 55.00 54.82
C PRO A 212 20.70 54.46 55.41
N PHE A 213 21.36 53.47 54.74
CA PHE A 213 22.84 53.27 54.76
C PHE A 213 23.46 52.61 53.48
N THR A 214 24.48 51.71 53.54
CA THR A 214 25.35 51.22 52.42
C THR A 214 25.45 49.66 52.36
N ARG A 215 26.28 48.90 51.58
CA ARG A 215 27.65 49.02 50.98
C ARG A 215 27.91 47.99 49.82
N ALA A 216 29.09 47.99 49.17
CA ALA A 216 29.53 47.13 48.04
C ALA A 216 31.05 46.73 48.13
N PRO A 217 31.76 46.18 47.10
CA PRO A 217 32.34 47.02 46.00
C PRO A 217 32.71 46.41 44.59
N SER A 218 32.57 47.23 43.52
CA SER A 218 33.50 47.56 42.36
C SER A 218 34.22 46.48 41.47
N PRO A 219 34.80 46.79 40.26
CA PRO A 219 35.03 48.10 39.55
C PRO A 219 34.83 48.21 37.98
N VAL A 220 34.15 49.31 37.51
CA VAL A 220 34.36 50.25 36.32
C VAL A 220 34.95 49.87 34.92
N PRO A 221 34.81 50.70 33.81
CA PRO A 221 33.90 51.85 33.50
C PRO A 221 33.36 52.02 32.01
N ASN A 222 32.51 53.06 31.80
CA ASN A 222 32.23 53.87 30.56
C ASN A 222 31.25 53.32 29.45
N MET A 223 30.58 54.11 28.56
CA MET A 223 30.17 55.56 28.51
C MET A 223 29.01 55.89 27.51
N ARG A 224 27.88 56.41 28.05
CA ARG A 224 26.93 57.51 27.64
C ARG A 224 26.19 57.72 26.25
N PRO A 225 25.03 58.47 26.24
CA PRO A 225 24.05 58.55 25.10
C PRO A 225 23.34 59.95 24.85
N LEU A 226 22.20 59.96 24.10
CA LEU A 226 20.90 60.69 24.36
C LEU A 226 20.40 61.86 23.43
N HIS A 227 19.05 62.05 23.42
CA HIS A 227 18.15 63.13 22.90
C HIS A 227 17.57 63.03 21.47
N GLY A 228 16.32 63.46 21.17
CA GLY A 228 15.26 64.10 22.00
C GLY A 228 13.85 64.20 21.35
N SER A 229 12.88 64.88 22.01
CA SER A 229 11.43 65.07 21.64
C SER A 229 11.05 66.58 21.70
N PRO A 230 9.78 67.10 21.73
CA PRO A 230 8.38 66.57 21.59
C PRO A 230 7.64 67.17 20.33
N THR A 231 6.35 67.58 20.18
CA THR A 231 5.13 67.85 21.02
C THR A 231 3.84 67.96 20.16
N GLY A 232 2.61 67.87 20.71
CA GLY A 232 1.35 68.36 20.06
C GLY A 232 0.01 67.69 20.49
N ALA A 233 -1.13 68.41 20.41
CA ALA A 233 -2.53 67.96 20.73
C ALA A 233 -3.58 69.00 20.18
N PRO A 234 -4.93 68.90 20.36
CA PRO A 234 -5.86 67.80 20.73
C PRO A 234 -7.15 67.70 19.83
N SER A 235 -8.20 67.00 20.30
CA SER A 235 -9.66 67.04 19.93
C SER A 235 -10.22 66.10 18.82
N GLY A 236 -11.53 65.82 18.88
CA GLY A 236 -12.34 64.92 17.99
C GLY A 236 -13.67 65.59 17.57
N PRO A 237 -14.85 64.92 17.43
CA PRO A 237 -15.21 63.50 17.68
C PRO A 237 -16.17 62.87 16.61
N MET A 238 -16.94 61.85 17.01
CA MET A 238 -18.24 61.35 16.49
C MET A 238 -18.35 60.20 15.45
N GLN A 239 -19.49 59.50 15.61
CA GLN A 239 -20.06 58.25 15.07
C GLN A 239 -21.54 58.59 14.67
N PRO A 240 -22.46 57.68 14.23
CA PRO A 240 -22.33 56.28 13.77
C PRO A 240 -22.98 55.95 12.36
N PRO A 241 -24.15 55.26 12.16
CA PRO A 241 -24.24 54.10 11.20
C PRO A 241 -25.54 54.13 10.31
N PRO A 242 -26.28 53.01 9.96
CA PRO A 242 -25.98 51.62 9.57
C PRO A 242 -26.69 51.14 8.23
N PHE A 243 -26.55 49.83 7.89
CA PHE A 243 -27.46 48.93 7.12
C PHE A 243 -28.20 49.36 5.82
N ALA A 244 -27.97 48.62 4.71
CA ALA A 244 -29.01 47.88 3.92
C ALA A 244 -28.46 47.10 2.68
N LEU A 245 -29.14 46.00 2.32
CA LEU A 245 -29.17 45.32 0.99
C LEU A 245 -30.56 45.60 0.37
N PRO A 246 -30.86 45.51 -0.96
CA PRO A 246 -30.66 44.29 -1.79
C PRO A 246 -30.59 44.42 -3.36
N PHE A 247 -30.44 43.27 -4.07
CA PHE A 247 -30.80 43.02 -5.51
C PHE A 247 -30.09 43.88 -6.59
N ALA A 248 -30.03 43.56 -7.91
CA ALA A 248 -30.19 42.31 -8.68
C ALA A 248 -29.41 42.42 -10.04
N SER A 249 -29.45 41.35 -10.85
CA SER A 249 -28.75 41.12 -12.14
C SER A 249 -29.00 42.12 -13.30
N GLY A 250 -28.00 42.30 -14.19
CA GLY A 250 -28.13 42.97 -15.50
C GLY A 250 -27.00 42.70 -16.53
N MET A 251 -27.33 42.66 -17.83
CA MET A 251 -26.50 42.37 -19.03
C MET A 251 -26.81 43.42 -20.15
N PRO A 252 -26.15 43.48 -21.35
CA PRO A 252 -24.94 42.81 -21.85
C PRO A 252 -23.73 43.78 -22.00
N PRO A 253 -23.35 44.48 -23.12
CA PRO A 253 -23.77 44.53 -24.55
C PRO A 253 -22.70 43.96 -25.54
N ARG A 254 -22.38 44.62 -26.68
CA ARG A 254 -21.43 44.18 -27.75
C ARG A 254 -20.74 45.32 -28.56
N SER A 255 -19.52 45.04 -29.06
CA SER A 255 -18.89 45.36 -30.38
C SER A 255 -18.64 46.78 -30.96
N GLY A 256 -17.37 47.03 -31.37
CA GLY A 256 -16.92 47.84 -32.55
C GLY A 256 -16.15 49.16 -32.27
N SER A 257 -15.21 49.69 -33.10
CA SER A 257 -14.31 49.12 -34.15
C SER A 257 -13.31 50.16 -34.77
N LEU A 258 -11.99 49.89 -34.78
CA LEU A 258 -10.90 50.50 -35.63
C LEU A 258 -10.58 52.02 -35.44
N PRO A 259 -9.50 52.65 -36.03
CA PRO A 259 -8.49 52.21 -37.03
C PRO A 259 -6.96 52.60 -36.84
N PHE A 260 -6.08 51.97 -37.67
CA PHE A 260 -4.76 52.40 -38.27
C PHE A 260 -3.60 53.17 -37.53
N GLY A 261 -2.33 52.77 -37.81
CA GLY A 261 -1.10 53.62 -37.65
C GLY A 261 0.27 52.88 -37.49
N ALA A 262 1.38 53.40 -38.06
CA ALA A 262 2.80 52.90 -37.95
C ALA A 262 3.83 53.92 -38.54
N PRO A 263 5.15 53.63 -38.70
CA PRO A 263 6.28 53.37 -37.76
C PRO A 263 7.25 54.61 -37.64
N PRO A 264 8.49 54.57 -37.05
CA PRO A 264 9.74 54.22 -37.79
C PRO A 264 10.96 53.71 -36.93
N GLN A 265 12.22 53.90 -37.36
CA GLN A 265 13.51 53.39 -36.79
C GLN A 265 14.43 54.50 -36.19
N GLY A 266 15.49 54.15 -35.40
CA GLY A 266 16.71 55.00 -35.29
C GLY A 266 17.65 54.91 -34.05
N VAL A 267 18.90 54.44 -34.27
CA VAL A 267 20.27 54.87 -33.77
C VAL A 267 20.55 55.40 -32.31
N SER A 268 21.76 55.08 -31.78
CA SER A 268 22.45 55.41 -30.50
C SER A 268 23.11 56.83 -30.41
N PRO A 269 23.96 57.25 -29.41
CA PRO A 269 24.25 56.85 -27.99
C PRO A 269 24.28 58.10 -27.00
N PRO A 270 25.33 58.47 -26.19
CA PRO A 270 26.01 57.89 -24.98
C PRO A 270 26.03 58.77 -23.67
N SER A 271 26.64 58.26 -22.56
CA SER A 271 27.31 58.97 -21.40
C SER A 271 26.52 59.82 -20.37
N GLY A 272 26.88 59.95 -19.07
CA GLY A 272 27.84 59.21 -18.20
C GLY A 272 28.31 59.94 -16.89
N SER A 273 28.82 59.20 -15.88
CA SER A 273 29.65 59.65 -14.71
C SER A 273 28.98 60.50 -13.58
N PRO A 274 29.62 60.87 -12.42
CA PRO A 274 31.06 60.83 -12.04
C PRO A 274 31.49 60.40 -10.58
N TYR A 275 32.82 60.40 -10.33
CA TYR A 275 33.61 60.33 -9.05
C TYR A 275 33.54 59.03 -8.21
N GLY A 276 34.65 58.42 -7.74
CA GLY A 276 36.11 58.71 -7.82
C GLY A 276 36.90 57.80 -6.82
N GLN A 277 38.22 57.85 -6.56
CA GLN A 277 39.37 58.63 -7.08
C GLN A 277 40.73 57.91 -6.82
N GLN A 278 41.75 58.14 -7.68
CA GLN A 278 43.23 58.25 -7.45
C GLN A 278 44.08 57.21 -6.64
N ALA A 279 45.38 56.96 -6.91
CA ALA A 279 46.26 57.19 -8.09
C ALA A 279 47.68 56.58 -7.88
N TRP A 280 48.38 56.17 -8.96
CA TRP A 280 49.78 56.49 -9.37
C TRP A 280 50.36 55.50 -10.41
N GLN A 281 51.54 55.79 -11.00
CA GLN A 281 51.96 55.37 -12.35
C GLN A 281 53.38 54.76 -12.43
N MET A 282 53.68 53.90 -13.44
CA MET A 282 54.69 54.15 -14.51
C MET A 282 54.86 52.99 -15.53
N GLN A 283 55.75 53.17 -16.53
CA GLN A 283 55.80 52.47 -17.84
C GLN A 283 56.82 51.30 -17.98
N PRO A 284 56.76 50.50 -19.08
CA PRO A 284 57.44 49.18 -19.20
C PRO A 284 58.79 49.19 -19.97
N ARG A 285 59.48 48.04 -19.97
CA ARG A 285 60.65 47.74 -20.85
C ARG A 285 60.77 46.25 -21.23
N GLN A 286 61.51 45.97 -22.31
CA GLN A 286 61.76 44.63 -22.88
C GLN A 286 63.16 44.09 -22.49
N VAL A 287 63.42 42.77 -22.72
CA VAL A 287 64.67 42.10 -23.23
C VAL A 287 64.63 40.57 -22.92
N ALA A 288 65.50 39.75 -23.54
CA ALA A 288 65.50 38.27 -23.59
C ALA A 288 66.73 37.62 -22.83
N PRO A 289 67.30 36.43 -23.20
CA PRO A 289 66.85 35.05 -22.90
C PRO A 289 67.91 34.07 -22.28
N ALA A 290 67.53 32.79 -22.05
CA ALA A 290 68.37 31.56 -21.83
C ALA A 290 69.06 31.44 -20.44
N PRO A 291 69.73 30.31 -20.00
CA PRO A 291 70.28 29.11 -20.69
C PRO A 291 69.96 27.69 -20.02
N PRO A 292 70.63 26.53 -20.35
CA PRO A 292 69.97 25.18 -20.29
C PRO A 292 70.74 23.92 -19.70
N ILE A 293 70.04 22.75 -19.61
CA ILE A 293 70.53 21.32 -19.78
C ILE A 293 71.52 20.76 -18.68
N PRO A 294 71.89 19.43 -18.54
CA PRO A 294 71.48 18.12 -19.14
C PRO A 294 70.88 17.06 -18.15
N GLY A 295 70.19 15.99 -18.61
CA GLY A 295 70.71 14.61 -18.87
C GLY A 295 70.05 13.57 -17.91
N SER A 296 70.12 12.22 -17.98
CA SER A 296 70.51 11.12 -18.93
C SER A 296 69.82 9.80 -18.42
N SER A 297 69.98 8.51 -18.80
CA SER A 297 70.71 7.67 -19.80
C SER A 297 70.08 6.22 -19.83
N GLN A 298 70.69 5.22 -20.50
CA GLN A 298 70.30 3.76 -20.59
C GLN A 298 71.57 2.89 -20.83
N PRO A 299 71.64 1.56 -20.56
CA PRO A 299 71.28 0.46 -21.52
C PRO A 299 70.97 -0.93 -20.85
N PRO A 300 71.15 -2.15 -21.47
CA PRO A 300 70.50 -2.79 -22.64
C PRO A 300 69.88 -4.20 -22.37
N ARG A 301 69.51 -4.97 -23.43
CA ARG A 301 68.95 -6.36 -23.43
C ARG A 301 69.88 -7.41 -24.08
N MET A 302 69.52 -8.71 -23.97
CA MET A 302 70.12 -9.89 -24.65
C MET A 302 69.01 -10.83 -25.24
N PHE A 303 69.37 -11.87 -26.03
CA PHE A 303 68.46 -12.65 -26.89
C PHE A 303 68.74 -14.19 -26.91
N GLY A 304 67.74 -15.04 -27.23
CA GLY A 304 67.84 -16.52 -27.34
C GLY A 304 66.57 -17.24 -27.88
N MET A 305 66.63 -18.54 -28.20
CA MET A 305 65.65 -19.34 -29.00
C MET A 305 65.56 -20.82 -28.50
N PRO A 306 64.72 -21.77 -29.04
CA PRO A 306 63.34 -21.76 -29.60
C PRO A 306 62.39 -22.82 -28.88
N PRO A 307 61.45 -23.61 -29.50
CA PRO A 307 60.01 -23.27 -29.60
C PRO A 307 58.93 -24.32 -29.15
N GLN A 308 57.73 -23.82 -28.80
CA GLN A 308 56.36 -24.45 -28.91
C GLN A 308 56.00 -25.76 -28.12
N PRO A 309 54.70 -26.19 -28.01
CA PRO A 309 53.41 -25.51 -28.35
C PRO A 309 52.31 -25.53 -27.24
N SER A 310 51.28 -24.66 -27.34
CA SER A 310 49.85 -24.93 -26.99
C SER A 310 48.95 -23.70 -27.25
N ASP A 311 47.63 -23.91 -27.42
CA ASP A 311 46.65 -22.92 -27.87
C ASP A 311 46.14 -21.92 -26.80
N GLN A 312 45.87 -20.68 -27.22
CA GLN A 312 44.54 -20.03 -27.19
C GLN A 312 44.61 -18.59 -27.74
N SER A 313 43.64 -18.22 -28.59
CA SER A 313 43.61 -16.91 -29.27
C SER A 313 42.57 -15.94 -28.69
N MET A 314 43.03 -14.85 -28.06
CA MET A 314 42.20 -13.63 -27.89
C MET A 314 42.23 -12.78 -29.16
N ALA A 315 41.13 -12.07 -29.44
CA ALA A 315 41.08 -11.08 -30.52
C ALA A 315 41.78 -9.77 -30.12
N THR A 316 42.55 -9.19 -31.04
CA THR A 316 43.41 -8.03 -30.80
C THR A 316 42.67 -6.70 -31.04
N ILE A 317 42.95 -5.68 -30.23
CA ILE A 317 42.60 -4.28 -30.52
C ILE A 317 43.88 -3.51 -30.84
N SER A 318 43.92 -2.84 -31.99
CA SER A 318 45.09 -2.10 -32.47
C SER A 318 45.16 -0.68 -31.89
N PRO A 319 46.34 -0.16 -31.49
CA PRO A 319 46.53 1.24 -31.14
C PRO A 319 46.78 2.10 -32.38
N ALA A 320 46.11 3.25 -32.47
CA ALA A 320 46.40 4.30 -33.46
C ALA A 320 47.09 5.49 -32.77
N MET A 321 48.03 6.15 -33.47
CA MET A 321 49.00 7.05 -32.85
C MET A 321 48.81 8.52 -33.26
N GLY A 322 48.56 9.37 -32.26
CA GLY A 322 49.01 10.76 -32.19
C GLY A 322 48.52 11.80 -33.22
N HIS A 323 47.79 12.81 -32.73
CA HIS A 323 47.89 14.20 -33.20
C HIS A 323 47.77 15.13 -31.99
N MET A 324 48.54 16.22 -31.96
CA MET A 324 48.49 17.25 -30.90
C MET A 324 47.89 18.55 -31.46
N GLY A 325 46.96 19.18 -30.74
CA GLY A 325 46.46 20.50 -31.12
C GLY A 325 45.31 21.04 -30.24
N ALA A 326 45.52 22.26 -29.72
CA ALA A 326 44.55 23.15 -29.07
C ALA A 326 43.84 22.69 -27.75
N PRO A 327 43.83 23.52 -26.69
CA PRO A 327 43.03 23.29 -25.50
C PRO A 327 41.58 23.80 -25.68
N MET A 328 40.65 22.91 -26.00
CA MET A 328 39.22 23.25 -26.09
C MET A 328 38.54 23.19 -24.72
N ALA A 329 38.39 24.35 -24.08
CA ALA A 329 37.50 24.54 -22.92
C ALA A 329 36.02 24.60 -23.38
N GLY A 330 35.51 23.49 -23.92
CA GLY A 330 34.11 23.36 -24.32
C GLY A 330 33.22 22.92 -23.15
N PRO A 331 31.98 23.44 -23.02
CA PRO A 331 31.00 22.86 -22.10
C PRO A 331 30.64 21.44 -22.57
N SER A 332 30.56 20.49 -21.63
CA SER A 332 30.21 19.10 -21.90
C SER A 332 28.74 18.97 -22.32
N LYS A 333 28.47 19.16 -23.62
CA LYS A 333 27.18 18.82 -24.24
C LYS A 333 26.92 17.33 -24.07
N ILE A 334 25.97 16.99 -23.20
CA ILE A 334 25.34 15.67 -23.17
C ILE A 334 24.63 15.48 -24.51
N ASP A 335 24.93 14.39 -25.22
CA ASP A 335 24.18 13.99 -26.41
C ASP A 335 22.79 13.48 -25.98
N PRO A 336 21.68 14.12 -26.39
CA PRO A 336 20.34 13.70 -26.00
C PRO A 336 20.00 12.26 -26.39
N ASN A 337 20.66 11.72 -27.42
CA ASN A 337 20.45 10.36 -27.92
C ASN A 337 21.13 9.29 -27.04
N GLN A 338 22.10 9.68 -26.21
CA GLN A 338 22.82 8.78 -25.30
C GLN A 338 22.28 8.81 -23.86
N ILE A 339 21.19 9.55 -23.63
CA ILE A 339 20.56 9.65 -22.31
C ILE A 339 19.81 8.34 -21.98
N PRO A 340 20.01 7.74 -20.78
CA PRO A 340 19.27 6.54 -20.38
C PRO A 340 17.76 6.75 -20.34
N ARG A 341 17.02 5.95 -21.12
CA ARG A 341 15.55 5.92 -21.18
C ARG A 341 15.05 4.48 -20.95
N PRO A 342 13.80 4.26 -20.46
CA PRO A 342 13.25 2.91 -20.33
C PRO A 342 13.07 2.26 -21.71
N ILE A 343 13.71 1.12 -21.94
CA ILE A 343 13.55 0.33 -23.18
C ILE A 343 12.46 -0.72 -22.95
N PRO A 344 11.42 -0.83 -23.80
CA PRO A 344 10.42 -1.89 -23.69
C PRO A 344 11.07 -3.27 -23.91
N SER A 345 10.89 -4.21 -22.97
CA SER A 345 11.14 -5.62 -23.24
C SER A 345 9.96 -6.20 -24.03
N ILE A 346 10.22 -6.68 -25.23
CA ILE A 346 9.20 -7.19 -26.17
C ILE A 346 8.90 -8.69 -25.91
N SER A 347 9.89 -9.43 -25.40
CA SER A 347 9.78 -10.86 -25.12
C SER A 347 9.45 -11.15 -23.64
N VAL A 348 8.57 -12.12 -23.38
CA VAL A 348 8.33 -12.69 -22.06
C VAL A 348 9.58 -13.43 -21.57
N ILE A 349 10.10 -13.06 -20.40
CA ILE A 349 11.35 -13.62 -19.86
C ILE A 349 11.06 -14.89 -19.05
N LEU A 350 11.67 -16.02 -19.40
CA LEU A 350 11.66 -17.21 -18.51
C LEU A 350 12.70 -17.03 -17.40
N HIS A 351 12.26 -17.00 -16.14
CA HIS A 351 13.11 -16.74 -14.97
C HIS A 351 13.09 -17.91 -13.98
N GLU A 352 14.20 -18.63 -13.88
CA GLU A 352 14.46 -19.57 -12.79
C GLU A 352 15.00 -18.81 -11.57
N THR A 353 14.42 -19.01 -10.38
CA THR A 353 14.74 -18.20 -9.19
C THR A 353 16.11 -18.50 -8.57
N ARG A 354 16.66 -19.68 -8.85
CA ARG A 354 18.07 -20.06 -8.63
C ARG A 354 18.64 -20.72 -9.88
N GLN A 355 19.89 -20.38 -10.23
CA GLN A 355 20.67 -20.99 -11.30
C GLN A 355 22.04 -21.39 -10.76
N GLY A 356 22.54 -22.59 -11.11
CA GLY A 356 23.82 -23.10 -10.56
C GLY A 356 23.86 -23.20 -9.03
N ASN A 357 22.69 -23.35 -8.39
CA ASN A 357 22.47 -23.19 -6.95
C ASN A 357 22.92 -21.84 -6.35
N GLN A 358 22.89 -20.76 -7.13
CA GLN A 358 22.97 -19.38 -6.64
C GLN A 358 21.66 -18.65 -6.90
N ALA A 359 21.36 -17.60 -6.13
CA ALA A 359 20.21 -16.74 -6.36
C ALA A 359 20.35 -16.01 -7.71
N ASN A 360 19.32 -16.13 -8.56
CA ASN A 360 19.28 -15.41 -9.83
C ASN A 360 18.83 -13.95 -9.60
N LEU A 361 19.33 -13.00 -10.39
CA LEU A 361 18.85 -11.62 -10.30
C LEU A 361 17.42 -11.54 -10.89
N PRO A 362 16.47 -10.86 -10.21
CA PRO A 362 15.11 -10.77 -10.70
C PRO A 362 15.04 -9.87 -11.95
N PRO A 363 14.20 -10.20 -12.96
CA PRO A 363 13.91 -9.28 -14.05
C PRO A 363 13.22 -8.00 -13.52
N PRO A 364 13.18 -6.89 -14.27
CA PRO A 364 12.46 -5.68 -13.86
C PRO A 364 11.00 -5.99 -13.52
N ALA A 365 10.46 -5.38 -12.47
CA ALA A 365 9.08 -5.59 -12.04
C ALA A 365 8.06 -5.05 -13.06
N THR A 366 8.52 -4.20 -13.98
CA THR A 366 7.77 -3.64 -15.11
C THR A 366 7.81 -4.48 -16.39
N SER A 367 8.64 -5.54 -16.45
CA SER A 367 8.68 -6.50 -17.56
C SER A 367 7.70 -7.66 -17.33
N ASP A 368 7.29 -8.37 -18.40
CA ASP A 368 6.58 -9.63 -18.25
C ASP A 368 7.54 -10.83 -18.23
N TYR A 369 7.25 -11.80 -17.36
CA TYR A 369 8.14 -12.92 -17.08
C TYR A 369 7.41 -14.12 -16.47
N ILE A 370 7.81 -15.33 -16.84
CA ILE A 370 7.30 -16.58 -16.28
C ILE A 370 8.31 -17.11 -15.26
N VAL A 371 7.91 -17.18 -13.99
CA VAL A 371 8.78 -17.69 -12.92
C VAL A 371 8.67 -19.20 -12.76
N LYS A 372 9.82 -19.86 -12.78
CA LYS A 372 10.00 -21.25 -12.33
C LYS A 372 10.70 -21.24 -10.98
N ASP A 373 9.97 -21.61 -9.92
CA ASP A 373 10.53 -21.68 -8.56
C ASP A 373 11.48 -22.89 -8.45
N THR A 374 12.78 -22.58 -8.31
CA THR A 374 13.88 -23.54 -8.10
C THR A 374 14.51 -23.39 -6.70
N GLY A 375 13.70 -23.00 -5.71
CA GLY A 375 14.06 -22.98 -4.28
C GLY A 375 14.02 -21.58 -3.65
N ASN A 376 14.22 -20.52 -4.43
CA ASN A 376 13.92 -19.13 -4.00
C ASN A 376 12.48 -18.78 -4.40
N CYS A 377 11.74 -18.09 -3.53
CA CYS A 377 10.38 -17.66 -3.87
C CYS A 377 10.37 -16.67 -5.05
N SER A 378 9.29 -16.69 -5.84
CA SER A 378 9.13 -15.79 -6.98
C SER A 378 9.29 -14.30 -6.59
N PRO A 379 9.97 -13.47 -7.43
CA PRO A 379 10.06 -12.02 -7.26
C PRO A 379 8.72 -11.28 -7.50
N ARG A 380 7.62 -12.01 -7.70
CA ARG A 380 6.24 -11.51 -7.54
C ARG A 380 5.81 -11.46 -6.06
N TYR A 381 6.33 -12.34 -5.20
CA TYR A 381 5.98 -12.42 -3.78
C TYR A 381 6.93 -11.66 -2.84
N MET A 382 8.23 -11.64 -3.17
CA MET A 382 9.26 -10.95 -2.37
C MET A 382 10.40 -10.46 -3.25
N ARG A 383 10.74 -9.17 -3.15
CA ARG A 383 11.98 -8.59 -3.71
C ARG A 383 12.81 -7.94 -2.62
N CYS A 384 14.13 -7.93 -2.79
CA CYS A 384 15.04 -7.12 -1.98
C CYS A 384 15.60 -5.96 -2.80
N THR A 385 15.85 -4.81 -2.16
CA THR A 385 16.50 -3.66 -2.79
C THR A 385 17.93 -3.96 -3.29
N ILE A 386 18.62 -4.92 -2.67
CA ILE A 386 19.98 -5.34 -3.03
C ILE A 386 20.03 -6.87 -2.98
N ASN A 387 20.31 -7.51 -4.12
CA ASN A 387 20.30 -8.98 -4.24
C ASN A 387 21.62 -9.66 -3.84
N GLN A 388 22.62 -8.89 -3.40
CA GLN A 388 23.75 -9.38 -2.62
C GLN A 388 23.87 -8.57 -1.33
N ILE A 389 23.78 -9.24 -0.17
CA ILE A 389 23.62 -8.58 1.12
C ILE A 389 24.99 -8.06 1.62
N PRO A 390 25.12 -6.77 1.97
CA PRO A 390 26.38 -6.24 2.50
C PRO A 390 26.73 -6.87 3.85
N CYS A 391 27.97 -7.34 4.01
CA CYS A 391 28.41 -8.00 5.24
C CYS A 391 28.48 -7.08 6.48
N THR A 392 28.49 -5.75 6.29
CA THR A 392 28.54 -4.76 7.39
C THR A 392 27.60 -3.58 7.14
N VAL A 393 27.21 -2.92 8.25
CA VAL A 393 26.45 -1.67 8.21
C VAL A 393 27.25 -0.53 7.56
N ASP A 394 28.58 -0.53 7.70
CA ASP A 394 29.46 0.48 7.10
C ASP A 394 29.45 0.39 5.57
N LEU A 395 29.42 -0.83 5.01
CA LEU A 395 29.35 -1.07 3.57
C LEU A 395 28.01 -0.61 2.98
N LEU A 396 26.91 -0.93 3.68
CA LEU A 396 25.56 -0.44 3.34
C LEU A 396 25.52 1.10 3.38
N THR A 397 25.96 1.69 4.48
CA THR A 397 25.97 3.15 4.69
C THR A 397 26.83 3.86 3.64
N THR A 398 28.00 3.30 3.32
CA THR A 398 28.90 3.84 2.28
C THR A 398 28.24 3.84 0.90
N SER A 399 27.42 2.84 0.58
CA SER A 399 26.69 2.79 -0.71
C SER A 399 25.63 3.88 -0.87
N GLY A 400 25.14 4.47 0.23
CA GLY A 400 24.00 5.39 0.25
C GLY A 400 22.64 4.72 -0.03
N MET A 401 22.61 3.40 -0.29
CA MET A 401 21.40 2.62 -0.54
C MET A 401 20.79 2.07 0.76
N GLN A 402 19.51 1.71 0.72
CA GLN A 402 18.80 1.12 1.86
C GLN A 402 18.59 -0.38 1.64
N LEU A 403 18.66 -1.16 2.74
CA LEU A 403 18.30 -2.57 2.71
C LEU A 403 16.83 -2.74 3.12
N ALA A 404 15.98 -3.18 2.20
CA ALA A 404 14.57 -3.42 2.46
C ALA A 404 14.03 -4.58 1.61
N LEU A 405 12.91 -5.14 2.05
CA LEU A 405 12.11 -6.11 1.30
C LEU A 405 10.77 -5.49 0.90
N MET A 406 10.33 -5.74 -0.33
CA MET A 406 8.96 -5.47 -0.80
C MET A 406 8.24 -6.81 -0.86
N VAL A 407 7.22 -6.98 -0.02
CA VAL A 407 6.58 -8.28 0.27
C VAL A 407 5.10 -8.21 -0.11
N GLN A 408 4.70 -9.05 -1.08
CA GLN A 408 3.35 -9.09 -1.67
C GLN A 408 2.84 -10.55 -1.66
N PRO A 409 2.53 -11.14 -0.47
CA PRO A 409 2.40 -12.59 -0.32
C PRO A 409 1.31 -13.24 -1.19
N LEU A 410 0.24 -12.50 -1.51
CA LEU A 410 -0.88 -12.97 -2.31
C LEU A 410 -0.82 -12.50 -3.78
N ALA A 411 0.33 -12.02 -4.28
CA ALA A 411 0.49 -11.59 -5.66
C ALA A 411 -0.04 -12.63 -6.67
N LEU A 412 -0.56 -12.16 -7.80
CA LEU A 412 -1.01 -13.04 -8.87
C LEU A 412 0.20 -13.68 -9.55
N PRO A 413 0.26 -15.03 -9.66
CA PRO A 413 1.19 -15.68 -10.57
C PRO A 413 0.79 -15.38 -12.02
N HIS A 414 1.75 -15.46 -12.94
CA HIS A 414 1.43 -15.47 -14.37
C HIS A 414 0.73 -16.80 -14.73
N PRO A 415 -0.27 -16.84 -15.65
CA PRO A 415 -1.07 -18.06 -15.90
C PRO A 415 -0.30 -19.32 -16.32
N SER A 416 0.94 -19.19 -16.81
CA SER A 416 1.84 -20.29 -17.17
C SER A 416 2.85 -20.66 -16.07
N GLU A 417 2.77 -20.07 -14.88
CA GLU A 417 3.56 -20.46 -13.70
C GLU A 417 2.90 -21.66 -12.98
N GLU A 418 3.69 -22.50 -12.31
CA GLU A 418 3.15 -23.62 -11.54
C GLU A 418 2.35 -23.12 -10.32
N PRO A 419 1.19 -23.70 -9.99
CA PRO A 419 0.41 -23.30 -8.83
C PRO A 419 1.15 -23.59 -7.52
N ILE A 420 1.02 -22.69 -6.54
CA ILE A 420 1.61 -22.89 -5.21
C ILE A 420 1.05 -24.17 -4.59
N GLN A 421 1.94 -25.08 -4.20
CA GLN A 421 1.55 -26.36 -3.63
C GLN A 421 1.09 -26.21 -2.18
N LEU A 422 -0.01 -26.88 -1.84
CA LEU A 422 -0.54 -26.98 -0.49
C LEU A 422 -0.03 -28.28 0.15
N VAL A 423 0.67 -28.16 1.26
CA VAL A 423 1.26 -29.27 2.02
C VAL A 423 0.45 -29.47 3.30
N ASP A 424 0.05 -30.71 3.55
CA ASP A 424 -0.60 -31.11 4.80
C ASP A 424 0.35 -31.98 5.62
N PHE A 425 0.43 -31.69 6.92
CA PHE A 425 1.19 -32.45 7.91
C PHE A 425 0.27 -33.21 8.88
N GLY A 426 -1.05 -33.08 8.72
CA GLY A 426 -2.01 -33.61 9.67
C GLY A 426 -1.89 -32.93 11.04
N GLU A 427 -2.09 -33.68 12.11
CA GLU A 427 -2.17 -33.12 13.47
C GLU A 427 -0.82 -32.66 14.05
N SER A 428 0.33 -33.12 13.52
CA SER A 428 1.67 -32.67 13.98
C SER A 428 2.04 -31.26 13.49
N GLY A 429 1.38 -30.77 12.44
CA GLY A 429 1.58 -29.44 11.90
C GLY A 429 2.91 -29.25 11.14
N PRO A 430 3.10 -28.10 10.47
CA PRO A 430 4.28 -27.87 9.67
C PRO A 430 5.55 -27.77 10.53
N VAL A 431 6.60 -28.50 10.13
CA VAL A 431 7.87 -28.57 10.88
C VAL A 431 8.53 -27.19 10.99
N ARG A 432 9.00 -26.85 12.20
CA ARG A 432 9.54 -25.53 12.55
C ARG A 432 10.75 -25.64 13.47
N CYS A 433 11.69 -24.72 13.31
CA CYS A 433 12.82 -24.57 14.23
C CYS A 433 12.33 -24.20 15.64
N SER A 434 12.76 -24.92 16.68
CA SER A 434 12.27 -24.69 18.04
C SER A 434 12.67 -23.31 18.60
N ARG A 435 13.83 -22.78 18.19
CA ARG A 435 14.38 -21.48 18.63
C ARG A 435 13.73 -20.28 17.96
N CYS A 436 13.75 -20.18 16.62
CA CYS A 436 13.24 -19.00 15.90
C CYS A 436 11.78 -19.13 15.42
N LYS A 437 11.18 -20.31 15.58
CA LYS A 437 9.82 -20.67 15.12
C LYS A 437 9.59 -20.42 13.62
N GLY A 438 10.66 -20.38 12.83
CA GLY A 438 10.63 -20.36 11.36
C GLY A 438 10.32 -21.74 10.80
N TYR A 439 9.65 -21.76 9.65
CA TYR A 439 9.15 -22.97 9.00
C TYR A 439 10.24 -23.66 8.18
N VAL A 440 10.12 -24.99 8.04
CA VAL A 440 10.92 -25.79 7.11
C VAL A 440 10.88 -25.18 5.70
N ASN A 441 12.03 -25.19 5.04
CA ASN A 441 12.28 -24.54 3.76
C ASN A 441 13.52 -25.17 3.08
N PRO A 442 13.73 -24.97 1.76
CA PRO A 442 14.81 -25.62 1.00
C PRO A 442 16.24 -25.41 1.53
N PHE A 443 16.48 -24.37 2.33
CA PHE A 443 17.82 -24.01 2.82
C PHE A 443 18.16 -24.59 4.20
N MET A 444 17.24 -25.34 4.83
CA MET A 444 17.56 -26.04 6.09
C MET A 444 18.47 -27.25 5.82
N LYS A 445 19.63 -27.29 6.48
CA LYS A 445 20.63 -28.35 6.27
C LYS A 445 20.37 -29.53 7.20
N PHE A 446 19.94 -30.66 6.65
CA PHE A 446 19.82 -31.92 7.40
C PHE A 446 21.21 -32.54 7.67
N ILE A 447 21.37 -33.12 8.84
CA ILE A 447 22.60 -33.76 9.35
C ILE A 447 22.25 -35.06 10.09
N ASP A 448 23.24 -35.76 10.66
CA ASP A 448 23.05 -36.97 11.48
C ASP A 448 22.18 -38.05 10.79
N GLN A 449 22.45 -38.31 9.50
CA GLN A 449 21.63 -39.19 8.64
C GLN A 449 20.15 -38.79 8.53
N GLY A 450 19.87 -37.49 8.61
CA GLY A 450 18.52 -36.92 8.53
C GLY A 450 17.80 -36.81 9.88
N ARG A 451 18.41 -37.25 10.99
CA ARG A 451 17.83 -37.19 12.34
C ARG A 451 17.77 -35.79 12.93
N ARG A 452 18.54 -34.85 12.39
CA ARG A 452 18.58 -33.44 12.83
C ARG A 452 18.66 -32.49 11.64
N PHE A 453 18.30 -31.23 11.86
CA PHE A 453 18.43 -30.16 10.88
C PHE A 453 18.94 -28.86 11.49
N VAL A 454 19.76 -28.14 10.73
CA VAL A 454 20.28 -26.82 11.09
C VAL A 454 19.44 -25.74 10.41
N CYS A 455 18.88 -24.83 11.22
CA CYS A 455 18.04 -23.75 10.75
C CYS A 455 18.86 -22.62 10.10
N ASN A 456 18.66 -22.41 8.80
CA ASN A 456 19.25 -21.31 8.00
C ASN A 456 19.00 -19.90 8.56
N LEU A 457 17.94 -19.69 9.34
CA LEU A 457 17.59 -18.39 9.90
C LEU A 457 18.31 -18.08 11.24
N CYS A 458 18.76 -19.09 12.00
CA CYS A 458 19.30 -18.83 13.35
C CYS A 458 20.42 -19.78 13.82
N GLY A 459 20.96 -20.62 12.94
CA GLY A 459 22.05 -21.55 13.21
C GLY A 459 21.73 -22.66 14.24
N TYR A 460 20.52 -22.68 14.79
CA TYR A 460 20.12 -23.68 15.78
C TYR A 460 19.94 -25.05 15.13
N THR A 461 20.32 -26.10 15.86
CA THR A 461 20.16 -27.49 15.42
C THR A 461 18.97 -28.08 16.18
N ASP A 462 17.96 -28.49 15.44
CA ASP A 462 16.75 -29.13 15.93
C ASP A 462 16.74 -30.62 15.58
N GLU A 463 16.00 -31.43 16.34
CA GLU A 463 15.78 -32.84 16.00
C GLU A 463 14.62 -32.97 15.01
N THR A 464 14.78 -33.86 14.03
CA THR A 464 13.79 -34.08 12.98
C THR A 464 12.66 -34.97 13.53
N PRO A 465 11.38 -34.57 13.41
CA PRO A 465 10.25 -35.41 13.80
C PRO A 465 10.32 -36.78 13.12
N SER A 466 9.97 -37.85 13.84
CA SER A 466 10.18 -39.24 13.40
C SER A 466 9.28 -39.65 12.22
N ASP A 467 8.10 -39.02 12.10
CA ASP A 467 7.19 -39.05 10.95
C ASP A 467 7.75 -38.31 9.73
N TYR A 468 8.62 -37.32 9.96
CA TYR A 468 9.25 -36.50 8.91
C TYR A 468 10.68 -36.91 8.56
N GLN A 469 11.29 -37.90 9.23
CA GLN A 469 12.68 -38.28 9.04
C GLN A 469 12.91 -39.03 7.71
N CYS A 470 13.86 -38.56 6.90
CA CYS A 470 14.35 -39.28 5.72
C CYS A 470 15.88 -39.29 5.69
N ASN A 471 16.47 -40.41 5.28
CA ASN A 471 17.93 -40.56 5.17
C ASN A 471 18.52 -39.62 4.10
N LEU A 472 19.80 -39.28 4.25
CA LEU A 472 20.53 -38.45 3.30
C LEU A 472 20.95 -39.24 2.04
N GLY A 473 21.08 -38.54 0.92
CA GLY A 473 21.70 -39.02 -0.32
C GLY A 473 23.22 -38.83 -0.33
N PRO A 474 23.92 -39.29 -1.38
CA PRO A 474 25.37 -39.12 -1.53
C PRO A 474 25.83 -37.66 -1.63
N ASP A 475 24.92 -36.75 -1.98
CA ASP A 475 25.11 -35.29 -2.05
C ASP A 475 24.90 -34.57 -0.70
N GLY A 476 24.45 -35.29 0.33
CA GLY A 476 24.12 -34.74 1.64
C GLY A 476 22.76 -34.04 1.73
N ARG A 477 21.94 -34.01 0.67
CA ARG A 477 20.52 -33.63 0.75
C ARG A 477 19.70 -34.82 1.27
N ARG A 478 18.43 -34.62 1.64
CA ARG A 478 17.53 -35.75 1.89
C ARG A 478 17.15 -36.42 0.57
N ARG A 479 16.94 -37.73 0.56
CA ARG A 479 16.57 -38.47 -0.67
C ARG A 479 15.18 -38.12 -1.22
N ASP A 480 14.31 -37.55 -0.39
CA ASP A 480 12.97 -37.06 -0.75
C ASP A 480 12.92 -35.54 -0.99
N ALA A 481 14.07 -34.84 -0.99
CA ALA A 481 14.10 -33.37 -1.00
C ALA A 481 13.48 -32.74 -2.26
N ASP A 482 13.55 -33.42 -3.42
CA ASP A 482 12.98 -32.92 -4.67
C ASP A 482 11.51 -33.35 -4.88
N GLU A 483 11.06 -34.38 -4.16
CA GLU A 483 9.67 -34.85 -4.15
C GLU A 483 8.78 -33.99 -3.22
N ARG A 484 9.38 -33.38 -2.18
CA ARG A 484 8.67 -32.61 -1.16
C ARG A 484 8.75 -31.10 -1.44
N PRO A 485 7.63 -30.41 -1.76
CA PRO A 485 7.67 -29.01 -2.19
C PRO A 485 8.22 -28.05 -1.13
N GLU A 486 8.06 -28.33 0.16
CA GLU A 486 8.64 -27.54 1.25
C GLU A 486 10.17 -27.67 1.38
N LEU A 487 10.79 -28.58 0.60
CA LEU A 487 12.24 -28.81 0.51
C LEU A 487 12.84 -28.45 -0.86
N CYS A 488 12.02 -28.27 -1.92
CA CYS A 488 12.48 -27.87 -3.25
C CYS A 488 11.94 -26.52 -3.77
N ARG A 489 10.87 -25.97 -3.20
CA ARG A 489 10.25 -24.70 -3.63
C ARG A 489 10.36 -23.61 -2.57
N GLY A 490 10.57 -22.38 -3.01
CA GLY A 490 10.69 -21.21 -2.16
C GLY A 490 9.36 -20.67 -1.65
N THR A 491 8.25 -20.85 -2.40
CA THR A 491 6.89 -20.58 -1.90
C THR A 491 6.04 -21.85 -1.80
N VAL A 492 5.44 -22.09 -0.63
CA VAL A 492 4.46 -23.15 -0.36
C VAL A 492 3.32 -22.63 0.54
N GLU A 493 2.20 -23.35 0.58
CA GLU A 493 1.19 -23.20 1.63
C GLU A 493 1.15 -24.43 2.52
N PHE A 494 0.96 -24.24 3.83
CA PHE A 494 0.66 -25.31 4.76
C PHE A 494 -0.81 -25.23 5.20
N VAL A 495 -1.44 -26.39 5.40
CA VAL A 495 -2.68 -26.51 6.17
C VAL A 495 -2.38 -26.09 7.62
N ALA A 496 -3.22 -25.23 8.20
CA ALA A 496 -3.03 -24.76 9.56
C ALA A 496 -3.75 -25.67 10.57
N THR A 497 -2.99 -26.25 11.50
CA THR A 497 -3.49 -27.04 12.64
C THR A 497 -4.33 -26.20 13.61
N LYS A 498 -5.10 -26.86 14.49
CA LYS A 498 -5.99 -26.20 15.47
C LYS A 498 -5.27 -25.22 16.41
N GLU A 499 -3.97 -25.39 16.66
CA GLU A 499 -3.16 -24.43 17.44
C GLU A 499 -3.08 -23.01 16.82
N TYR A 500 -3.33 -22.90 15.51
CA TYR A 500 -3.37 -21.64 14.76
C TYR A 500 -4.77 -21.00 14.71
N MET A 501 -5.71 -21.53 15.49
CA MET A 501 -7.12 -21.12 15.56
C MET A 501 -7.50 -20.81 17.01
N VAL A 502 -7.89 -19.56 17.30
CA VAL A 502 -8.49 -19.17 18.59
C VAL A 502 -10.01 -19.39 18.59
N ARG A 503 -10.59 -19.52 17.40
CA ARG A 503 -11.99 -19.83 17.08
C ARG A 503 -12.05 -20.46 15.69
N ASP A 504 -13.21 -20.98 15.29
CA ASP A 504 -13.43 -21.42 13.91
C ASP A 504 -13.21 -20.29 12.89
N PRO A 505 -12.69 -20.58 11.68
CA PRO A 505 -12.40 -19.56 10.67
C PRO A 505 -13.67 -18.83 10.20
N MET A 506 -13.58 -17.49 10.06
CA MET A 506 -14.74 -16.63 9.81
C MET A 506 -15.59 -17.03 8.59
N PRO A 507 -16.92 -16.79 8.63
CA PRO A 507 -17.75 -16.67 7.43
C PRO A 507 -17.31 -15.47 6.57
N ALA A 508 -17.66 -15.49 5.29
CA ALA A 508 -17.38 -14.38 4.37
C ALA A 508 -18.50 -13.32 4.50
N VAL A 509 -18.26 -12.27 5.29
CA VAL A 509 -19.25 -11.22 5.55
C VAL A 509 -18.94 -9.94 4.76
N PHE A 510 -19.91 -9.49 3.97
CA PHE A 510 -19.85 -8.25 3.20
C PHE A 510 -20.98 -7.31 3.63
N PHE A 511 -20.63 -6.14 4.18
CA PHE A 511 -21.60 -5.15 4.63
C PHE A 511 -21.48 -3.88 3.78
N PHE A 512 -22.57 -3.44 3.17
CA PHE A 512 -22.59 -2.25 2.30
C PHE A 512 -23.19 -1.05 3.04
N LEU A 513 -22.48 0.09 3.02
CA LEU A 513 -22.93 1.38 3.54
C LEU A 513 -23.01 2.39 2.40
N ILE A 514 -24.21 2.93 2.13
CA ILE A 514 -24.47 3.78 0.96
C ILE A 514 -24.90 5.19 1.39
N ASP A 515 -24.12 6.21 1.01
CA ASP A 515 -24.49 7.63 1.15
C ASP A 515 -25.75 7.95 0.31
N VAL A 516 -26.78 8.45 0.97
CA VAL A 516 -28.08 8.87 0.40
C VAL A 516 -28.37 10.36 0.65
N SER A 517 -27.33 11.15 0.95
CA SER A 517 -27.43 12.61 1.01
C SER A 517 -27.91 13.21 -0.31
N MET A 518 -28.52 14.39 -0.24
CA MET A 518 -29.06 15.13 -1.39
C MET A 518 -28.05 15.23 -2.55
N ASN A 519 -26.77 15.45 -2.27
CA ASN A 519 -25.73 15.53 -3.29
C ASN A 519 -25.37 14.16 -3.89
N ALA A 520 -25.34 13.09 -3.08
CA ALA A 520 -25.11 11.72 -3.57
C ALA A 520 -26.22 11.27 -4.55
N ILE A 521 -27.46 11.66 -4.27
CA ILE A 521 -28.62 11.47 -5.13
C ILE A 521 -28.48 12.32 -6.40
N GLN A 522 -28.24 13.63 -6.28
CA GLN A 522 -28.17 14.58 -7.40
C GLN A 522 -27.09 14.25 -8.44
N ILE A 523 -25.92 13.76 -8.03
CA ILE A 523 -24.85 13.37 -8.97
C ILE A 523 -24.99 11.92 -9.49
N GLY A 524 -26.06 11.21 -9.07
CA GLY A 524 -26.32 9.80 -9.41
C GLY A 524 -25.40 8.79 -8.75
N ALA A 525 -24.62 9.18 -7.73
CA ALA A 525 -23.66 8.30 -7.05
C ALA A 525 -24.36 7.16 -6.30
N THR A 526 -25.45 7.45 -5.59
CA THR A 526 -26.27 6.43 -4.91
C THR A 526 -26.79 5.37 -5.89
N ALA A 527 -27.31 5.79 -7.05
CA ALA A 527 -27.81 4.87 -8.07
C ALA A 527 -26.68 4.04 -8.72
N ALA A 528 -25.53 4.65 -8.99
CA ALA A 528 -24.36 3.94 -9.49
C ALA A 528 -23.82 2.91 -8.49
N ALA A 529 -23.80 3.24 -7.19
CA ALA A 529 -23.44 2.31 -6.12
C ALA A 529 -24.43 1.14 -6.03
N CYS A 530 -25.74 1.40 -6.00
CA CYS A 530 -26.75 0.34 -5.94
C CYS A 530 -26.70 -0.59 -7.16
N SER A 531 -26.53 -0.03 -8.37
CA SER A 531 -26.37 -0.80 -9.61
C SER A 531 -25.08 -1.64 -9.62
N ALA A 532 -23.96 -1.09 -9.14
CA ALA A 532 -22.70 -1.81 -9.02
C ALA A 532 -22.79 -2.97 -8.02
N ILE A 533 -23.42 -2.76 -6.86
CA ILE A 533 -23.65 -3.81 -5.85
C ILE A 533 -24.56 -4.90 -6.42
N SER A 534 -25.67 -4.53 -7.07
CA SER A 534 -26.63 -5.46 -7.67
C SER A 534 -25.96 -6.41 -8.67
N GLN A 535 -25.11 -5.89 -9.56
CA GLN A 535 -24.34 -6.70 -10.50
C GLN A 535 -23.29 -7.58 -9.79
N VAL A 536 -22.57 -7.03 -8.81
CA VAL A 536 -21.49 -7.73 -8.08
C VAL A 536 -21.98 -8.84 -7.15
N ILE A 537 -23.26 -8.84 -6.74
CA ILE A 537 -23.86 -9.93 -5.95
C ILE A 537 -23.72 -11.30 -6.63
N ALA A 538 -23.73 -11.35 -7.97
CA ALA A 538 -23.52 -12.58 -8.73
C ALA A 538 -22.06 -13.07 -8.76
N ASP A 539 -21.09 -12.21 -8.43
CA ASP A 539 -19.65 -12.50 -8.35
C ASP A 539 -19.18 -12.78 -6.91
N LEU A 540 -20.05 -12.67 -5.90
CA LEU A 540 -19.73 -13.03 -4.52
C LEU A 540 -19.51 -14.56 -4.39
N PRO A 541 -18.62 -15.02 -3.50
CA PRO A 541 -18.30 -16.45 -3.40
C PRO A 541 -19.52 -17.25 -2.95
N ASP A 542 -20.07 -18.07 -3.85
CA ASP A 542 -21.17 -18.98 -3.56
C ASP A 542 -20.78 -20.00 -2.47
N GLY A 543 -21.48 -19.96 -1.35
CA GLY A 543 -21.30 -20.89 -0.25
C GLY A 543 -22.23 -20.62 0.94
N PRO A 544 -22.53 -21.64 1.75
CA PRO A 544 -23.46 -21.54 2.89
C PRO A 544 -22.91 -20.73 4.08
N ARG A 545 -21.83 -19.97 3.89
CA ARG A 545 -21.21 -19.08 4.88
C ARG A 545 -21.02 -17.65 4.36
N THR A 546 -21.55 -17.32 3.19
CA THR A 546 -21.48 -15.95 2.64
C THR A 546 -22.69 -15.16 3.14
N MET A 547 -22.43 -14.12 3.92
CA MET A 547 -23.45 -13.29 4.56
C MET A 547 -23.35 -11.84 4.11
N VAL A 548 -24.50 -11.19 3.94
CA VAL A 548 -24.61 -9.81 3.45
C VAL A 548 -25.52 -8.98 4.36
N GLY A 549 -25.13 -7.73 4.57
CA GLY A 549 -25.96 -6.70 5.19
C GLY A 549 -25.87 -5.38 4.43
N VAL A 550 -26.93 -4.56 4.52
CA VAL A 550 -27.00 -3.23 3.88
C VAL A 550 -27.55 -2.21 4.86
N ALA A 551 -26.96 -1.02 4.85
CA ALA A 551 -27.57 0.19 5.39
C ALA A 551 -27.30 1.40 4.48
N THR A 552 -28.20 2.37 4.50
CA THR A 552 -27.98 3.70 3.89
C THR A 552 -27.75 4.72 5.00
N PHE A 553 -27.16 5.88 4.68
CA PHE A 553 -26.97 6.96 5.64
C PHE A 553 -26.96 8.35 4.99
N ASP A 554 -27.47 9.33 5.73
CA ASP A 554 -27.34 10.77 5.45
C ASP A 554 -26.93 11.48 6.77
N SER A 555 -27.78 12.33 7.36
CA SER A 555 -27.63 12.79 8.75
C SER A 555 -28.08 11.73 9.76
N THR A 556 -28.78 10.69 9.32
CA THR A 556 -29.18 9.52 10.12
C THR A 556 -28.79 8.21 9.43
N ILE A 557 -28.99 7.06 10.10
CA ILE A 557 -28.57 5.74 9.62
C ILE A 557 -29.80 4.86 9.45
N HIS A 558 -29.92 4.17 8.30
CA HIS A 558 -31.06 3.32 7.99
C HIS A 558 -30.60 1.89 7.69
N PHE A 559 -30.87 0.97 8.61
CA PHE A 559 -30.64 -0.46 8.40
C PHE A 559 -31.83 -1.11 7.67
N TYR A 560 -31.59 -2.20 6.95
CA TYR A 560 -32.64 -2.97 6.28
C TYR A 560 -32.67 -4.42 6.75
N HIS A 561 -33.86 -4.92 7.08
CA HIS A 561 -34.12 -6.32 7.44
C HIS A 561 -34.45 -7.11 6.16
N LEU A 562 -33.63 -8.11 5.82
CA LEU A 562 -33.62 -8.75 4.49
C LEU A 562 -34.14 -10.21 4.46
N LYS A 563 -34.72 -10.70 5.55
CA LYS A 563 -35.26 -12.07 5.66
C LYS A 563 -36.43 -12.35 4.69
N ARG A 564 -36.67 -13.63 4.39
CA ARG A 564 -37.67 -14.07 3.40
C ARG A 564 -39.12 -14.05 3.92
N GLU A 565 -39.30 -14.10 5.23
CA GLU A 565 -40.61 -14.12 5.89
C GLU A 565 -41.35 -12.77 5.79
N LEU A 566 -40.61 -11.68 5.51
CA LEU A 566 -41.18 -10.37 5.20
C LEU A 566 -41.58 -10.30 3.72
N GLN A 567 -42.78 -9.77 3.42
CA GLN A 567 -43.19 -9.53 2.02
C GLN A 567 -42.43 -8.37 1.35
N GLN A 568 -41.81 -7.48 2.13
CA GLN A 568 -40.98 -6.37 1.67
C GLN A 568 -39.87 -6.08 2.72
N PRO A 569 -38.69 -5.58 2.34
CA PRO A 569 -37.64 -5.21 3.28
C PRO A 569 -38.09 -4.15 4.28
N LEU A 570 -37.89 -4.39 5.59
CA LEU A 570 -38.21 -3.41 6.63
C LEU A 570 -37.03 -2.47 6.90
N MET A 571 -37.27 -1.16 6.80
CA MET A 571 -36.31 -0.10 7.10
C MET A 571 -36.34 0.27 8.59
N LEU A 572 -35.18 0.32 9.23
CA LEU A 572 -34.99 0.57 10.67
C LEU A 572 -34.07 1.78 10.85
N ILE A 573 -34.63 2.89 11.34
CA ILE A 573 -33.93 4.18 11.44
C ILE A 573 -33.25 4.32 12.81
N VAL A 574 -31.96 4.65 12.80
CA VAL A 574 -31.16 5.03 13.97
C VAL A 574 -30.81 6.52 13.82
N PRO A 575 -31.52 7.43 14.53
CA PRO A 575 -31.31 8.87 14.42
C PRO A 575 -30.19 9.39 15.34
N ASP A 576 -29.74 8.61 16.33
CA ASP A 576 -28.60 9.00 17.15
C ASP A 576 -27.29 8.63 16.45
N VAL A 577 -26.56 9.68 16.05
CA VAL A 577 -25.27 9.59 15.36
C VAL A 577 -24.08 9.91 16.28
N GLN A 578 -24.30 9.99 17.59
CA GLN A 578 -23.26 10.22 18.61
C GLN A 578 -23.13 9.02 19.57
N ASP A 579 -24.23 8.40 20.00
CA ASP A 579 -24.24 7.10 20.71
C ASP A 579 -24.91 6.02 19.84
N VAL A 580 -24.14 5.56 18.86
CA VAL A 580 -24.62 4.70 17.77
C VAL A 580 -24.84 3.26 18.24
N TYR A 581 -26.02 2.70 17.94
CA TYR A 581 -26.38 1.30 18.22
C TYR A 581 -26.87 0.55 16.97
N THR A 582 -26.86 -0.79 17.03
CA THR A 582 -27.46 -1.65 16.01
C THR A 582 -28.85 -2.09 16.49
N PRO A 583 -29.94 -1.84 15.74
CA PRO A 583 -31.30 -2.04 16.24
C PRO A 583 -31.69 -3.51 16.41
N LEU A 584 -31.19 -4.42 15.56
CA LEU A 584 -31.40 -5.87 15.64
C LEU A 584 -30.12 -6.61 15.23
N GLN A 585 -29.30 -7.03 16.20
CA GLN A 585 -28.00 -7.67 15.92
C GLN A 585 -28.08 -9.00 15.14
N ALA A 586 -29.23 -9.68 15.16
CA ALA A 586 -29.40 -11.02 14.56
C ALA A 586 -30.02 -11.02 13.15
N ASP A 587 -30.53 -9.88 12.66
CA ASP A 587 -31.39 -9.85 11.46
C ASP A 587 -30.89 -8.93 10.32
N VAL A 588 -29.90 -8.08 10.59
CA VAL A 588 -29.34 -7.13 9.62
C VAL A 588 -28.30 -7.79 8.69
N ILE A 589 -27.65 -8.85 9.14
CA ILE A 589 -26.68 -9.64 8.37
C ILE A 589 -27.30 -11.01 8.11
N VAL A 590 -27.63 -11.30 6.85
CA VAL A 590 -28.40 -12.49 6.43
C VAL A 590 -27.58 -13.30 5.42
N GLN A 591 -27.79 -14.62 5.35
CA GLN A 591 -27.10 -15.47 4.38
C GLN A 591 -27.53 -15.09 2.95
N LEU A 592 -26.56 -14.90 2.03
CA LEU A 592 -26.84 -14.36 0.69
C LEU A 592 -27.84 -15.21 -0.10
N SER A 593 -27.73 -16.52 -0.01
CA SER A 593 -28.66 -17.46 -0.66
C SER A 593 -30.11 -17.28 -0.21
N GLU A 594 -30.34 -16.74 0.98
CA GLU A 594 -31.67 -16.47 1.53
C GLU A 594 -32.16 -15.09 1.08
N CYS A 595 -31.38 -14.02 1.29
CA CYS A 595 -31.84 -12.65 1.07
C CYS A 595 -31.79 -12.14 -0.37
N ARG A 596 -31.11 -12.84 -1.30
CA ARG A 596 -30.77 -12.35 -2.65
C ARG A 596 -31.89 -11.56 -3.37
N GLN A 597 -33.09 -12.11 -3.50
CA GLN A 597 -34.20 -11.45 -4.22
C GLN A 597 -34.68 -10.16 -3.52
N HIS A 598 -34.73 -10.14 -2.19
CA HIS A 598 -35.09 -8.96 -1.41
C HIS A 598 -33.98 -7.90 -1.42
N LEU A 599 -32.72 -8.33 -1.53
CA LEU A 599 -31.56 -7.46 -1.68
C LEU A 599 -31.49 -6.82 -3.08
N GLU A 600 -31.70 -7.60 -4.15
CA GLU A 600 -31.80 -7.09 -5.53
C GLU A 600 -32.94 -6.06 -5.64
N LEU A 601 -34.13 -6.39 -5.15
CA LEU A 601 -35.29 -5.48 -5.10
C LEU A 601 -35.02 -4.22 -4.25
N LEU A 602 -34.34 -4.34 -3.10
CA LEU A 602 -34.00 -3.17 -2.27
C LEU A 602 -33.07 -2.20 -3.01
N LEU A 603 -32.04 -2.73 -3.68
CA LEU A 603 -31.06 -1.91 -4.40
C LEU A 603 -31.68 -1.16 -5.60
N GLU A 604 -32.68 -1.75 -6.26
CA GLU A 604 -33.48 -1.05 -7.28
C GLU A 604 -34.32 0.09 -6.70
N ASN A 605 -34.86 -0.07 -5.48
CA ASN A 605 -35.74 0.93 -4.87
C ASN A 605 -35.02 2.04 -4.08
N ILE A 606 -33.83 1.81 -3.51
CA ILE A 606 -33.10 2.83 -2.72
C ILE A 606 -33.00 4.21 -3.43
N PRO A 607 -32.64 4.31 -4.73
CA PRO A 607 -32.57 5.60 -5.42
C PRO A 607 -33.91 6.35 -5.47
N THR A 608 -35.05 5.66 -5.56
CA THR A 608 -36.38 6.29 -5.57
C THR A 608 -36.85 6.65 -4.16
N MET A 609 -36.52 5.84 -3.14
CA MET A 609 -36.79 6.13 -1.72
C MET A 609 -36.22 7.49 -1.28
N PHE A 610 -35.05 7.87 -1.81
CA PHE A 610 -34.33 9.09 -1.42
C PHE A 610 -34.30 10.19 -2.51
N GLU A 611 -35.03 10.05 -3.62
CA GLU A 611 -35.09 11.03 -4.72
C GLU A 611 -35.41 12.46 -4.22
N ASN A 612 -36.32 12.54 -3.25
CA ASN A 612 -36.76 13.80 -2.65
C ASN A 612 -36.01 14.20 -1.38
N ASN A 613 -34.90 13.53 -1.05
CA ASN A 613 -34.08 13.92 0.10
C ASN A 613 -33.51 15.35 -0.06
N ARG A 614 -33.42 16.06 1.06
CA ARG A 614 -32.89 17.43 1.18
C ARG A 614 -31.78 17.55 2.22
N THR A 615 -31.45 16.48 2.94
CA THR A 615 -30.29 16.40 3.83
C THR A 615 -29.00 16.56 3.04
N ALA A 616 -28.24 17.63 3.28
CA ALA A 616 -26.93 17.84 2.67
C ALA A 616 -25.79 17.14 3.44
N ASP A 617 -26.04 16.78 4.70
CA ASP A 617 -25.07 16.26 5.65
C ASP A 617 -24.78 14.75 5.51
N SER A 618 -23.63 14.33 6.05
CA SER A 618 -23.20 12.93 6.10
C SER A 618 -22.66 12.54 7.48
N ALA A 619 -23.22 11.46 8.02
CA ALA A 619 -22.86 10.81 9.27
C ALA A 619 -21.86 9.64 9.09
N PHE A 620 -20.96 9.72 8.10
CA PHE A 620 -20.01 8.65 7.73
C PHE A 620 -19.37 7.91 8.92
N GLY A 621 -18.81 8.61 9.90
CA GLY A 621 -18.14 7.96 11.04
C GLY A 621 -19.11 7.22 11.96
N ALA A 622 -20.34 7.76 12.12
CA ALA A 622 -21.42 7.08 12.82
C ALA A 622 -21.91 5.84 12.04
N ALA A 623 -22.09 5.95 10.72
CA ALA A 623 -22.47 4.82 9.88
C ALA A 623 -21.42 3.69 9.90
N VAL A 624 -20.13 4.03 9.82
CA VAL A 624 -19.01 3.08 9.97
C VAL A 624 -19.04 2.39 11.33
N LYS A 625 -19.29 3.15 12.42
CA LYS A 625 -19.47 2.58 13.77
C LYS A 625 -20.68 1.65 13.85
N ALA A 626 -21.79 1.98 13.20
CA ALA A 626 -23.02 1.18 13.17
C ALA A 626 -22.82 -0.16 12.44
N GLY A 627 -22.18 -0.13 11.27
CA GLY A 627 -21.80 -1.33 10.52
C GLY A 627 -20.81 -2.22 11.29
N PHE A 628 -19.80 -1.61 11.93
CA PHE A 628 -18.90 -2.33 12.84
C PHE A 628 -19.65 -3.03 13.98
N LEU A 629 -20.61 -2.37 14.63
CA LEU A 629 -21.36 -2.96 15.74
C LEU A 629 -22.22 -4.16 15.28
N ALA A 630 -22.80 -4.11 14.08
CA ALA A 630 -23.48 -5.25 13.48
C ALA A 630 -22.53 -6.42 13.18
N MET A 631 -21.31 -6.12 12.72
CA MET A 631 -20.30 -7.12 12.34
C MET A 631 -19.41 -7.60 13.50
N LYS A 632 -19.54 -7.04 14.71
CA LYS A 632 -18.56 -7.16 15.81
C LYS A 632 -18.26 -8.62 16.21
N ASN A 633 -19.25 -9.50 16.13
CA ASN A 633 -19.12 -10.91 16.51
C ASN A 633 -18.54 -11.78 15.37
N THR A 634 -18.79 -11.40 14.11
CA THR A 634 -18.36 -12.18 12.94
C THR A 634 -16.98 -11.76 12.45
N GLY A 635 -16.69 -10.45 12.45
CA GLY A 635 -15.66 -9.83 11.62
C GLY A 635 -16.11 -9.73 10.15
N GLY A 636 -15.18 -9.39 9.25
CA GLY A 636 -15.42 -9.39 7.81
C GLY A 636 -15.05 -8.07 7.13
N LYS A 637 -15.86 -7.66 6.15
CA LYS A 637 -15.57 -6.55 5.24
C LYS A 637 -16.72 -5.53 5.13
N LEU A 638 -16.42 -4.27 5.43
CA LEU A 638 -17.30 -3.11 5.30
C LEU A 638 -16.94 -2.34 4.03
N LEU A 639 -17.95 -2.05 3.20
CA LEU A 639 -17.83 -1.43 1.88
C LEU A 639 -18.62 -0.12 1.89
N VAL A 640 -17.94 1.02 1.95
CA VAL A 640 -18.56 2.33 2.19
C VAL A 640 -18.50 3.20 0.95
N PHE A 641 -19.65 3.68 0.49
CA PHE A 641 -19.77 4.62 -0.63
C PHE A 641 -20.08 6.00 -0.06
N GLN A 642 -19.19 6.98 -0.27
CA GLN A 642 -19.23 8.32 0.31
C GLN A 642 -19.14 9.39 -0.79
N SER A 643 -20.03 10.37 -0.78
CA SER A 643 -20.10 11.41 -1.83
C SER A 643 -19.81 12.82 -1.35
N VAL A 644 -20.18 13.16 -0.11
CA VAL A 644 -19.95 14.49 0.52
C VAL A 644 -18.89 14.45 1.62
N LEU A 645 -18.52 15.62 2.16
CA LEU A 645 -17.76 15.76 3.40
C LEU A 645 -18.57 15.21 4.59
N PRO A 646 -17.99 14.35 5.45
CA PRO A 646 -18.61 13.94 6.72
C PRO A 646 -18.81 15.11 7.70
N SER A 647 -20.00 15.72 7.71
CA SER A 647 -20.29 16.93 8.48
C SER A 647 -20.87 16.69 9.88
N VAL A 648 -21.39 15.50 10.17
CA VAL A 648 -22.13 15.21 11.41
C VAL A 648 -21.77 13.87 12.07
N GLY A 649 -22.11 13.73 13.36
CA GLY A 649 -21.89 12.51 14.14
C GLY A 649 -20.44 12.30 14.62
N ILE A 650 -20.14 11.07 15.05
CA ILE A 650 -18.81 10.68 15.55
C ILE A 650 -17.74 10.91 14.48
N GLY A 651 -16.77 11.79 14.75
CA GLY A 651 -15.65 12.07 13.84
C GLY A 651 -16.03 12.98 12.65
N ALA A 652 -17.00 13.86 12.82
CA ALA A 652 -17.34 14.94 11.89
C ALA A 652 -16.14 15.85 11.57
N LEU A 653 -16.11 16.40 10.35
CA LEU A 653 -15.01 17.13 9.74
C LEU A 653 -15.48 18.51 9.23
N SER A 654 -14.63 19.54 9.32
CA SER A 654 -14.89 20.87 8.75
C SER A 654 -14.26 21.04 7.36
N ALA A 655 -14.69 22.06 6.62
CA ALA A 655 -14.14 22.43 5.32
C ALA A 655 -12.79 23.18 5.43
N ARG A 656 -11.85 22.62 6.20
CA ARG A 656 -10.56 23.21 6.61
C ARG A 656 -9.65 23.68 5.46
N GLU A 657 -9.87 23.21 4.24
CA GLU A 657 -9.22 23.78 3.05
C GLU A 657 -9.59 25.27 2.83
N ALA A 658 -10.86 25.65 3.01
CA ALA A 658 -11.31 27.03 2.85
C ALA A 658 -10.73 27.95 3.94
N GLU A 659 -10.69 27.45 5.18
CA GLU A 659 -10.07 28.14 6.33
C GLU A 659 -8.57 28.37 6.09
N GLY A 660 -7.84 27.33 5.65
CA GLY A 660 -6.40 27.41 5.38
C GLY A 660 -6.03 28.39 4.25
N ARG A 661 -6.86 28.49 3.20
CA ARG A 661 -6.61 29.39 2.05
C ARG A 661 -6.63 30.89 2.40
N THR A 662 -7.22 31.29 3.53
CA THR A 662 -7.24 32.71 3.94
C THR A 662 -5.89 33.23 4.44
N ASN A 663 -5.02 32.34 4.93
CA ASN A 663 -3.72 32.68 5.53
C ASN A 663 -2.59 32.68 4.48
N ILE A 664 -2.76 33.48 3.43
CA ILE A 664 -2.01 33.41 2.16
C ILE A 664 -0.48 33.51 2.33
N SER A 665 0.02 34.23 3.35
CA SER A 665 1.45 34.37 3.63
C SER A 665 2.12 33.15 4.32
N ALA A 666 1.34 32.17 4.77
CA ALA A 666 1.84 30.97 5.45
C ALA A 666 1.71 29.67 4.64
N GLY A 667 0.99 29.70 3.51
CA GLY A 667 0.48 28.52 2.79
C GLY A 667 1.49 27.39 2.57
N GLU A 668 2.62 27.66 1.91
CA GLU A 668 3.62 26.62 1.59
C GLU A 668 4.28 25.99 2.81
N LYS A 669 4.43 26.73 3.92
CA LYS A 669 5.11 26.22 5.13
C LYS A 669 4.22 25.26 5.92
N GLU A 670 2.91 25.47 5.91
CA GLU A 670 1.98 24.73 6.77
C GLU A 670 1.01 23.80 6.02
N ALA A 671 0.98 23.79 4.68
CA ALA A 671 0.08 22.93 3.89
C ALA A 671 0.14 21.43 4.25
N HIS A 672 1.30 20.93 4.72
CA HIS A 672 1.46 19.55 5.18
C HIS A 672 0.53 19.20 6.37
N LYS A 673 0.14 20.18 7.20
CA LYS A 673 -0.81 19.98 8.32
C LYS A 673 -2.21 19.58 7.82
N LEU A 674 -2.61 20.01 6.62
CA LEU A 674 -3.89 19.64 6.01
C LEU A 674 -3.87 18.21 5.41
N LEU A 675 -2.69 17.59 5.32
CA LEU A 675 -2.50 16.18 4.92
C LEU A 675 -2.44 15.22 6.12
N GLN A 676 -2.46 15.76 7.35
CA GLN A 676 -2.73 14.98 8.57
C GLN A 676 -4.25 14.87 8.80
N PRO A 677 -4.74 13.79 9.43
CA PRO A 677 -6.15 13.72 9.84
C PRO A 677 -6.49 14.86 10.82
N ALA A 678 -7.74 15.32 10.78
CA ALA A 678 -8.21 16.42 11.63
C ALA A 678 -8.16 16.07 13.13
N ASP A 679 -8.42 14.80 13.48
CA ASP A 679 -8.44 14.32 14.87
C ASP A 679 -7.81 12.93 15.06
N LYS A 680 -8.07 12.33 16.24
CA LYS A 680 -7.69 10.95 16.59
C LYS A 680 -8.89 10.01 16.72
N ILE A 681 -10.13 10.48 16.55
CA ILE A 681 -11.37 9.71 16.74
C ILE A 681 -11.48 8.65 15.66
N LEU A 682 -11.38 9.03 14.38
CA LEU A 682 -11.41 8.06 13.27
C LEU A 682 -10.25 7.04 13.37
N LYS A 683 -9.11 7.45 13.93
CA LYS A 683 -7.97 6.57 14.18
C LYS A 683 -8.22 5.57 15.32
N ALA A 684 -8.81 6.00 16.42
CA ALA A 684 -9.18 5.13 17.54
C ALA A 684 -10.24 4.11 17.11
N MET A 685 -11.28 4.58 16.40
CA MET A 685 -12.31 3.74 15.78
C MET A 685 -11.68 2.69 14.84
N ALA A 686 -10.73 3.08 13.98
CA ALA A 686 -10.07 2.16 13.07
C ALA A 686 -9.17 1.10 13.75
N VAL A 687 -8.67 1.37 14.96
CA VAL A 687 -7.98 0.38 15.79
C VAL A 687 -8.99 -0.59 16.43
N GLU A 688 -10.13 -0.09 16.92
CA GLU A 688 -11.20 -0.93 17.45
C GLU A 688 -11.75 -1.90 16.38
N LEU A 689 -12.04 -1.41 15.17
CA LEU A 689 -12.42 -2.25 14.02
C LEU A 689 -11.38 -3.36 13.76
N ALA A 690 -10.10 -3.05 13.97
CA ALA A 690 -9.00 -3.99 13.77
C ALA A 690 -8.90 -5.09 14.84
N GLU A 691 -9.34 -4.83 16.07
CA GLU A 691 -9.36 -5.87 17.12
C GLU A 691 -10.42 -6.94 16.82
N TYR A 692 -11.57 -6.54 16.26
CA TYR A 692 -12.68 -7.44 15.88
C TYR A 692 -12.65 -7.89 14.40
N GLN A 693 -11.49 -7.79 13.73
CA GLN A 693 -11.27 -8.31 12.36
C GLN A 693 -12.19 -7.70 11.28
N VAL A 694 -12.62 -6.44 11.43
CA VAL A 694 -13.43 -5.71 10.45
C VAL A 694 -12.51 -4.85 9.56
N CYS A 695 -12.44 -5.17 8.27
CA CYS A 695 -11.73 -4.38 7.27
C CYS A 695 -12.68 -3.38 6.59
N VAL A 696 -12.25 -2.14 6.36
CA VAL A 696 -13.04 -1.13 5.64
C VAL A 696 -12.38 -0.77 4.32
N ASP A 697 -13.09 -0.94 3.20
CA ASP A 697 -12.74 -0.34 1.90
C ASP A 697 -13.72 0.82 1.63
N VAL A 698 -13.22 1.96 1.12
CA VAL A 698 -14.02 3.20 0.94
C VAL A 698 -13.98 3.66 -0.52
N PHE A 699 -15.16 3.87 -1.11
CA PHE A 699 -15.37 4.37 -2.47
C PHE A 699 -15.88 5.81 -2.39
N ILE A 700 -15.07 6.77 -2.88
CA ILE A 700 -15.32 8.20 -2.78
C ILE A 700 -15.80 8.74 -4.14
N THR A 701 -17.10 8.98 -4.26
CA THR A 701 -17.79 9.40 -5.48
C THR A 701 -18.18 10.88 -5.39
N THR A 702 -17.25 11.80 -5.63
CA THR A 702 -17.42 13.21 -5.27
C THR A 702 -17.12 14.21 -6.41
N GLN A 703 -17.62 15.42 -6.25
CA GLN A 703 -17.34 16.59 -7.08
C GLN A 703 -16.77 17.78 -6.27
N THR A 704 -16.57 17.63 -4.96
CA THR A 704 -16.18 18.73 -4.05
C THR A 704 -14.92 18.39 -3.23
N TYR A 705 -14.81 18.85 -1.99
CA TYR A 705 -13.77 18.49 -1.01
C TYR A 705 -14.40 17.60 0.07
N VAL A 706 -13.72 16.52 0.44
CA VAL A 706 -14.24 15.51 1.39
C VAL A 706 -13.26 15.11 2.49
N ASP A 707 -12.06 15.70 2.50
CA ASP A 707 -10.99 15.44 3.46
C ASP A 707 -10.48 13.99 3.52
N ILE A 708 -9.93 13.52 2.40
CA ILE A 708 -9.34 12.18 2.24
C ILE A 708 -8.17 11.95 3.22
N ALA A 709 -7.51 13.01 3.69
CA ALA A 709 -6.48 12.91 4.74
C ALA A 709 -7.03 12.29 6.04
N SER A 710 -8.25 12.68 6.44
CA SER A 710 -8.94 12.13 7.61
C SER A 710 -9.60 10.79 7.31
N ILE A 711 -10.37 10.69 6.22
CA ILE A 711 -11.10 9.46 5.85
C ILE A 711 -10.14 8.27 5.63
N SER A 712 -9.00 8.48 4.96
CA SER A 712 -8.07 7.39 4.60
C SER A 712 -7.42 6.67 5.79
N VAL A 713 -7.50 7.21 7.01
CA VAL A 713 -6.96 6.57 8.22
C VAL A 713 -7.66 5.23 8.50
N ILE A 714 -8.96 5.12 8.23
CA ILE A 714 -9.74 3.90 8.48
C ILE A 714 -9.31 2.73 7.57
N PRO A 715 -9.35 2.83 6.23
CA PRO A 715 -8.82 1.79 5.35
C PRO A 715 -7.32 1.54 5.56
N ARG A 716 -6.50 2.58 5.81
CA ARG A 716 -5.06 2.40 6.02
C ARG A 716 -4.74 1.57 7.27
N THR A 717 -5.48 1.77 8.37
CA THR A 717 -5.29 1.03 9.63
C THR A 717 -5.92 -0.37 9.55
N THR A 718 -7.09 -0.51 8.93
CA THR A 718 -7.83 -1.78 8.83
C THR A 718 -7.37 -2.68 7.68
N GLY A 719 -6.35 -2.30 6.91
CA GLY A 719 -5.84 -3.09 5.79
C GLY A 719 -6.73 -3.06 4.53
N GLY A 720 -7.54 -2.02 4.37
CA GLY A 720 -8.36 -1.75 3.18
C GLY A 720 -7.67 -0.84 2.16
N LYS A 721 -8.47 -0.30 1.22
CA LYS A 721 -8.10 0.65 0.16
C LYS A 721 -9.14 1.78 0.06
N VAL A 722 -8.68 2.97 -0.34
CA VAL A 722 -9.53 4.06 -0.84
C VAL A 722 -9.60 3.97 -2.37
N TYR A 723 -10.79 4.14 -2.93
CA TYR A 723 -11.05 4.36 -4.35
C TYR A 723 -11.60 5.78 -4.49
N TYR A 724 -11.11 6.55 -5.46
CA TYR A 724 -11.41 7.98 -5.58
C TYR A 724 -11.84 8.33 -7.01
N TYR A 725 -13.08 8.79 -7.15
CA TYR A 725 -13.70 9.14 -8.42
C TYR A 725 -13.95 10.65 -8.41
N PHE A 726 -13.02 11.40 -8.98
CA PHE A 726 -13.10 12.86 -9.08
C PHE A 726 -12.82 13.38 -10.50
N PRO A 727 -13.59 14.38 -10.98
CA PRO A 727 -14.98 14.57 -10.61
C PRO A 727 -15.77 13.29 -10.95
N PHE A 728 -16.70 12.89 -10.09
CA PHE A 728 -17.62 11.78 -10.37
C PHE A 728 -18.71 12.19 -11.38
N SER A 729 -19.08 11.28 -12.28
CA SER A 729 -20.25 11.39 -13.15
C SER A 729 -20.90 10.03 -13.32
N ALA A 730 -22.21 9.95 -13.06
CA ALA A 730 -23.00 8.73 -13.27
C ALA A 730 -23.14 8.30 -14.75
N LEU A 731 -22.57 9.05 -15.69
CA LEU A 731 -22.56 8.71 -17.12
C LEU A 731 -21.25 8.05 -17.59
N SER A 732 -20.08 8.42 -17.00
CA SER A 732 -18.77 7.86 -17.39
C SER A 732 -18.17 6.90 -16.36
N GLU A 733 -18.45 7.10 -15.07
CA GLU A 733 -17.78 6.38 -13.98
C GLU A 733 -18.41 5.04 -13.53
N PRO A 734 -19.70 4.70 -13.76
CA PRO A 734 -20.27 3.45 -13.26
C PRO A 734 -19.51 2.21 -13.70
N ALA A 735 -18.99 2.20 -14.94
CA ALA A 735 -18.16 1.10 -15.45
C ALA A 735 -16.87 0.90 -14.63
N LYS A 736 -16.24 1.98 -14.15
CA LYS A 736 -15.07 1.86 -13.28
C LYS A 736 -15.47 1.48 -11.85
N LEU A 737 -16.50 2.10 -11.29
CA LEU A 737 -17.01 1.79 -9.94
C LEU A 737 -17.39 0.30 -9.82
N TYR A 738 -18.11 -0.23 -10.81
CA TYR A 738 -18.46 -1.65 -10.91
C TYR A 738 -17.20 -2.54 -10.98
N ASN A 739 -16.26 -2.26 -11.88
CA ASN A 739 -15.07 -3.11 -12.03
C ASN A 739 -14.13 -3.04 -10.82
N ASP A 740 -13.96 -1.87 -10.19
CA ASP A 740 -13.19 -1.72 -8.96
C ASP A 740 -13.83 -2.49 -7.79
N LEU A 741 -15.17 -2.45 -7.66
CA LEU A 741 -15.93 -3.20 -6.65
C LEU A 741 -15.89 -4.71 -6.92
N ARG A 742 -16.08 -5.12 -8.18
CA ARG A 742 -15.99 -6.51 -8.63
C ARG A 742 -14.61 -7.09 -8.33
N TRP A 743 -13.55 -6.39 -8.73
CA TRP A 743 -12.17 -6.78 -8.40
C TRP A 743 -11.96 -6.84 -6.90
N ASN A 744 -12.47 -5.84 -6.15
CA ASN A 744 -12.32 -5.80 -4.71
C ASN A 744 -12.90 -7.04 -3.99
N VAL A 745 -14.02 -7.62 -4.44
CA VAL A 745 -14.61 -8.83 -3.81
C VAL A 745 -14.13 -10.15 -4.41
N THR A 746 -13.84 -10.22 -5.72
CA THR A 746 -13.43 -11.46 -6.41
C THR A 746 -11.95 -11.80 -6.24
N ARG A 747 -11.08 -10.79 -6.11
CA ARG A 747 -9.63 -11.01 -6.12
C ARG A 747 -9.13 -11.87 -4.95
N PRO A 748 -8.01 -12.61 -5.12
CA PRO A 748 -7.39 -13.37 -4.03
C PRO A 748 -7.13 -12.50 -2.79
N GLN A 749 -7.81 -12.83 -1.70
CA GLN A 749 -7.72 -12.13 -0.42
C GLN A 749 -7.81 -13.10 0.76
N GLY A 750 -7.11 -12.75 1.84
CA GLY A 750 -7.04 -13.50 3.09
C GLY A 750 -7.44 -12.64 4.28
N PHE A 751 -8.34 -13.17 5.10
CA PHE A 751 -8.86 -12.54 6.32
C PHE A 751 -8.12 -13.03 7.58
N GLU A 752 -8.31 -12.32 8.70
CA GLU A 752 -7.68 -12.63 10.01
C GLU A 752 -6.17 -12.86 9.88
N ALA A 753 -5.52 -12.10 8.99
CA ALA A 753 -4.18 -12.45 8.55
C ALA A 753 -3.12 -11.92 9.51
N VAL A 754 -2.06 -12.69 9.71
CA VAL A 754 -0.92 -12.34 10.55
C VAL A 754 0.35 -12.59 9.75
N MET A 755 1.07 -11.52 9.44
CA MET A 755 2.29 -11.56 8.64
C MET A 755 3.51 -11.36 9.53
N ARG A 756 4.55 -12.17 9.32
CA ARG A 756 5.84 -12.02 10.00
C ARG A 756 6.99 -12.42 9.10
N VAL A 757 7.91 -11.47 8.88
CA VAL A 757 9.20 -11.74 8.27
C VAL A 757 10.19 -12.19 9.35
N ARG A 758 11.02 -13.18 9.01
CA ARG A 758 12.23 -13.60 9.73
C ARG A 758 13.43 -13.41 8.81
N CYS A 759 14.59 -13.14 9.39
CA CYS A 759 15.86 -12.96 8.70
C CYS A 759 16.90 -13.91 9.29
N SER A 760 17.99 -14.17 8.58
CA SER A 760 19.17 -14.85 9.13
C SER A 760 19.88 -14.00 10.18
N GLN A 761 20.58 -14.68 11.11
CA GLN A 761 21.38 -14.03 12.15
C GLN A 761 22.35 -13.00 11.54
N GLY A 762 22.41 -11.82 12.17
CA GLY A 762 23.14 -10.66 11.67
C GLY A 762 22.24 -9.60 11.01
N ILE A 763 21.04 -9.96 10.56
CA ILE A 763 20.02 -9.01 10.08
C ILE A 763 18.76 -9.05 10.96
N GLN A 764 18.22 -7.87 11.29
CA GLN A 764 16.95 -7.68 12.00
C GLN A 764 15.97 -6.86 11.13
N VAL A 765 14.68 -7.17 11.19
CA VAL A 765 13.61 -6.26 10.73
C VAL A 765 13.54 -5.01 11.62
N GLN A 766 13.73 -3.83 11.01
CA GLN A 766 13.66 -2.53 11.67
C GLN A 766 12.21 -2.03 11.74
N GLU A 767 11.51 -1.92 10.61
CA GLU A 767 10.12 -1.47 10.54
C GLU A 767 9.35 -2.13 9.38
N TYR A 768 8.02 -2.20 9.52
CA TYR A 768 7.07 -2.51 8.46
C TYR A 768 6.30 -1.23 8.08
N SER A 769 6.10 -0.98 6.79
CA SER A 769 5.31 0.15 6.26
C SER A 769 4.29 -0.31 5.22
N GLY A 770 3.05 0.17 5.34
CA GLY A 770 1.92 -0.21 4.49
C GLY A 770 0.58 -0.16 5.23
N ASN A 771 -0.48 -0.66 4.60
CA ASN A 771 -1.83 -0.66 5.17
C ASN A 771 -2.04 -1.90 6.06
N PHE A 772 -1.90 -1.76 7.38
CA PHE A 772 -2.13 -2.83 8.38
C PHE A 772 -2.26 -2.26 9.79
N CYS A 773 -2.73 -3.08 10.74
CA CYS A 773 -2.84 -2.68 12.14
C CYS A 773 -1.58 -3.07 12.94
N LYS A 774 -1.00 -2.12 13.68
CA LYS A 774 0.11 -2.37 14.61
C LYS A 774 -0.43 -2.90 15.96
N ARG A 775 -0.97 -4.13 16.00
CA ARG A 775 -1.30 -4.81 17.27
C ARG A 775 -0.09 -4.80 18.22
N ILE A 776 -0.35 -4.58 19.50
CA ILE A 776 0.57 -4.86 20.61
C ILE A 776 0.42 -6.36 20.93
N PRO A 777 1.50 -7.12 21.16
CA PRO A 777 1.38 -8.52 21.56
C PRO A 777 0.59 -8.65 22.87
N THR A 778 -0.58 -9.28 22.81
CA THR A 778 -1.33 -9.75 23.98
C THR A 778 -0.83 -11.14 24.35
N ASP A 779 -0.74 -11.48 25.64
CA ASP A 779 -0.04 -12.68 26.15
C ASP A 779 -0.59 -14.05 25.65
N VAL A 780 -1.70 -14.05 24.92
CA VAL A 780 -2.32 -15.22 24.28
C VAL A 780 -1.75 -15.51 22.86
N ASP A 781 -1.04 -14.57 22.24
CA ASP A 781 -0.48 -14.69 20.88
C ASP A 781 0.82 -15.53 20.83
N LEU A 782 0.71 -16.83 21.18
CA LEU A 782 1.77 -17.84 21.26
C LEU A 782 2.90 -17.54 22.29
N PRO A 783 3.06 -18.36 23.35
CA PRO A 783 3.91 -18.00 24.47
C PRO A 783 5.43 -17.94 24.19
N THR A 784 6.00 -16.81 24.63
CA THR A 784 7.36 -16.58 25.17
C THR A 784 8.60 -16.44 24.25
N VAL A 785 9.51 -15.57 24.73
CA VAL A 785 10.92 -15.34 24.36
C VAL A 785 11.24 -14.75 22.97
N SER A 786 10.89 -13.47 22.77
CA SER A 786 11.84 -12.45 22.26
C SER A 786 11.25 -11.03 22.33
N PRO A 787 11.74 -10.14 23.23
CA PRO A 787 11.22 -8.76 23.37
C PRO A 787 11.36 -7.83 22.15
N LYS A 788 11.96 -8.29 21.05
CA LYS A 788 12.09 -7.58 19.76
C LYS A 788 11.23 -8.18 18.63
N GLY A 789 10.54 -9.31 18.88
CA GLY A 789 9.88 -10.13 17.85
C GLY A 789 8.44 -9.71 17.50
N MET A 790 8.23 -8.45 17.16
CA MET A 790 6.91 -7.83 17.01
C MET A 790 6.13 -8.32 15.75
N SER A 791 5.29 -9.35 15.91
CA SER A 791 4.31 -9.80 14.91
C SER A 791 3.33 -8.68 14.51
N LYS A 792 2.76 -8.74 13.30
CA LYS A 792 1.78 -7.75 12.82
C LYS A 792 0.50 -8.37 12.26
N GLN A 793 -0.63 -7.76 12.63
CA GLN A 793 -1.97 -8.18 12.28
C GLN A 793 -2.44 -7.39 11.05
N VAL A 794 -2.71 -8.10 9.97
CA VAL A 794 -3.13 -7.56 8.67
C VAL A 794 -4.53 -8.11 8.40
N LEU A 795 -5.58 -7.45 8.92
CA LEU A 795 -6.95 -7.99 8.98
C LEU A 795 -7.42 -8.61 7.67
N LYS A 796 -7.10 -7.92 6.59
CA LYS A 796 -7.29 -8.30 5.20
C LYS A 796 -5.98 -8.01 4.49
N ILE A 797 -5.42 -9.03 3.84
CA ILE A 797 -4.41 -8.84 2.80
C ILE A 797 -4.99 -9.34 1.47
N ASP A 798 -4.71 -8.65 0.39
CA ASP A 798 -5.17 -9.01 -0.95
C ASP A 798 -4.01 -8.92 -1.95
N CYS A 799 -4.19 -9.50 -3.14
CA CYS A 799 -3.15 -9.65 -4.15
C CYS A 799 -2.44 -8.36 -4.56
N ASP A 800 -3.09 -7.21 -4.40
CA ASP A 800 -2.58 -5.89 -4.80
C ASP A 800 -1.61 -5.31 -3.74
N LYS A 801 -1.74 -5.71 -2.47
CA LYS A 801 -1.09 -5.07 -1.32
C LYS A 801 0.33 -5.54 -1.10
N THR A 802 1.27 -4.60 -1.14
CA THR A 802 2.69 -4.83 -0.86
C THR A 802 3.11 -4.11 0.41
N ILE A 803 3.61 -4.86 1.39
CA ILE A 803 4.19 -4.33 2.62
C ILE A 803 5.69 -4.13 2.42
N MET A 804 6.19 -2.94 2.73
CA MET A 804 7.62 -2.65 2.77
C MET A 804 8.17 -3.07 4.14
N VAL A 805 9.34 -3.71 4.17
CA VAL A 805 9.99 -4.21 5.39
C VAL A 805 11.43 -3.73 5.40
N THR A 806 11.73 -2.68 6.14
CA THR A 806 13.08 -2.13 6.27
C THR A 806 13.92 -3.03 7.16
N LEU A 807 15.16 -3.30 6.74
CA LEU A 807 16.10 -4.17 7.43
C LEU A 807 17.28 -3.35 7.99
N LYS A 808 17.84 -3.81 9.10
CA LYS A 808 19.09 -3.30 9.69
C LYS A 808 20.02 -4.45 10.04
N HIS A 809 21.32 -4.19 10.11
CA HIS A 809 22.24 -5.10 10.76
C HIS A 809 21.97 -5.19 12.29
N ASP A 810 22.27 -6.35 12.84
CA ASP A 810 22.34 -6.63 14.29
C ASP A 810 23.72 -7.23 14.64
N ASP A 811 24.40 -7.84 13.67
CA ASP A 811 25.79 -8.35 13.74
C ASP A 811 26.43 -8.32 12.32
N LYS A 812 27.70 -8.69 12.19
CA LYS A 812 28.39 -8.86 10.90
C LYS A 812 28.02 -10.19 10.24
N LEU A 813 27.86 -10.20 8.92
CA LEU A 813 27.67 -11.43 8.13
C LEU A 813 29.02 -11.97 7.64
N GLN A 814 29.07 -13.25 7.32
CA GLN A 814 30.26 -13.90 6.74
C GLN A 814 30.26 -13.73 5.21
N ASP A 815 31.41 -13.37 4.63
CA ASP A 815 31.52 -13.18 3.18
C ASP A 815 31.28 -14.49 2.42
N GLY A 816 30.54 -14.43 1.31
CA GLY A 816 30.13 -15.61 0.54
C GLY A 816 29.13 -16.55 1.22
N SER A 817 28.71 -16.30 2.47
CA SER A 817 27.58 -17.02 3.09
C SER A 817 26.23 -16.58 2.51
N GLU A 818 25.17 -17.38 2.63
CA GLU A 818 23.82 -16.91 2.28
C GLU A 818 23.08 -16.35 3.50
N CYS A 819 22.40 -15.21 3.30
CA CYS A 819 21.44 -14.63 4.22
C CYS A 819 20.02 -14.87 3.68
N ALA A 820 19.22 -15.61 4.45
CA ALA A 820 17.85 -15.96 4.10
C ALA A 820 16.81 -15.07 4.79
N PHE A 821 15.72 -14.82 4.07
CA PHE A 821 14.54 -14.11 4.51
C PHE A 821 13.34 -15.03 4.35
N GLN A 822 12.50 -15.15 5.38
CA GLN A 822 11.27 -15.96 5.33
C GLN A 822 10.09 -15.11 5.76
N CYS A 823 9.19 -14.81 4.82
CA CYS A 823 7.86 -14.32 5.14
C CYS A 823 6.94 -15.50 5.44
N ALA A 824 6.21 -15.44 6.54
CA ALA A 824 5.07 -16.31 6.80
C ALA A 824 3.81 -15.48 6.98
N LEU A 825 2.75 -15.85 6.26
CA LEU A 825 1.41 -15.29 6.34
C LEU A 825 0.45 -16.39 6.80
N LEU A 826 0.03 -16.35 8.06
CA LEU A 826 -1.13 -17.12 8.54
C LEU A 826 -2.40 -16.36 8.15
N TYR A 827 -3.37 -17.00 7.50
CA TYR A 827 -4.61 -16.34 7.06
C TYR A 827 -5.80 -17.29 6.89
N THR A 828 -7.00 -16.72 6.82
CA THR A 828 -8.27 -17.39 6.52
C THR A 828 -8.66 -17.08 5.07
N THR A 829 -8.82 -18.10 4.22
CA THR A 829 -9.28 -17.94 2.81
C THR A 829 -10.73 -17.44 2.75
N VAL A 830 -11.18 -16.91 1.61
CA VAL A 830 -12.61 -16.60 1.37
C VAL A 830 -13.55 -17.80 1.60
N TYR A 831 -13.08 -19.03 1.38
CA TYR A 831 -13.83 -20.28 1.64
C TYR A 831 -13.81 -20.72 3.12
N GLY A 832 -13.19 -19.93 4.00
CA GLY A 832 -13.05 -20.19 5.43
C GLY A 832 -12.22 -21.43 5.78
N GLN A 833 -11.13 -21.68 5.05
CA GLN A 833 -10.02 -22.55 5.46
C GLN A 833 -8.91 -21.70 6.08
N ARG A 834 -8.22 -22.20 7.11
CA ARG A 834 -7.03 -21.56 7.69
C ARG A 834 -5.76 -22.12 7.04
N ARG A 835 -4.89 -21.25 6.52
CA ARG A 835 -3.65 -21.63 5.80
C ARG A 835 -2.46 -20.79 6.25
N ILE A 836 -1.25 -21.32 6.05
CA ILE A 836 0.01 -20.60 6.28
C ILE A 836 0.79 -20.56 4.97
N ARG A 837 0.78 -19.44 4.26
CA ARG A 837 1.67 -19.24 3.10
C ARG A 837 3.06 -18.86 3.60
N VAL A 838 4.08 -19.56 3.13
CA VAL A 838 5.48 -19.28 3.44
C VAL A 838 6.23 -19.01 2.14
N SER A 839 6.98 -17.90 2.10
CA SER A 839 7.86 -17.51 1.00
C SER A 839 9.25 -17.25 1.54
N THR A 840 10.24 -18.00 1.05
CA THR A 840 11.64 -17.96 1.48
C THR A 840 12.56 -17.51 0.34
N LEU A 841 13.40 -16.52 0.62
CA LEU A 841 14.36 -15.91 -0.30
C LEU A 841 15.76 -15.97 0.31
N SER A 842 16.67 -16.73 -0.28
CA SER A 842 18.08 -16.81 0.12
C SER A 842 18.96 -16.03 -0.86
N LEU A 843 19.79 -15.12 -0.33
CA LEU A 843 20.65 -14.21 -1.10
C LEU A 843 22.10 -14.26 -0.57
N PRO A 844 23.13 -14.26 -1.43
CA PRO A 844 24.53 -14.33 -0.99
C PRO A 844 25.00 -13.01 -0.35
N CYS A 845 25.94 -13.10 0.58
CA CYS A 845 26.58 -11.97 1.25
C CYS A 845 27.85 -11.53 0.51
N THR A 846 28.18 -10.23 0.56
CA THR A 846 29.34 -9.64 -0.12
C THR A 846 30.03 -8.56 0.73
N THR A 847 31.37 -8.56 0.74
CA THR A 847 32.20 -7.45 1.25
C THR A 847 32.48 -6.37 0.21
N LEU A 848 32.28 -6.64 -1.09
CA LEU A 848 32.63 -5.73 -2.19
C LEU A 848 31.51 -4.73 -2.51
N LEU A 849 31.82 -3.44 -2.44
CA LEU A 849 30.86 -2.35 -2.74
C LEU A 849 30.38 -2.35 -4.20
N SER A 850 31.24 -2.71 -5.15
CA SER A 850 30.88 -2.81 -6.57
C SER A 850 29.82 -3.88 -6.86
N ASN A 851 29.74 -4.92 -6.02
CA ASN A 851 28.72 -5.97 -6.13
C ASN A 851 27.34 -5.47 -5.67
N LEU A 852 27.26 -4.59 -4.66
CA LEU A 852 25.99 -3.95 -4.27
C LEU A 852 25.40 -3.19 -5.47
N PHE A 853 26.21 -2.36 -6.14
CA PHE A 853 25.77 -1.58 -7.31
C PHE A 853 25.44 -2.43 -8.54
N ARG A 854 25.99 -3.66 -8.67
CA ARG A 854 25.61 -4.60 -9.73
C ARG A 854 24.33 -5.37 -9.42
N SER A 855 23.99 -5.57 -8.14
CA SER A 855 22.87 -6.41 -7.69
C SER A 855 21.66 -5.64 -7.14
N ALA A 856 21.70 -4.30 -7.17
CA ALA A 856 20.60 -3.44 -6.76
C ALA A 856 19.39 -3.61 -7.70
N ASP A 857 18.21 -3.85 -7.13
CA ASP A 857 16.93 -3.88 -7.86
C ASP A 857 16.36 -2.46 -7.93
N LEU A 858 16.45 -1.83 -9.11
CA LEU A 858 16.04 -0.44 -9.33
C LEU A 858 14.56 -0.20 -9.00
N ASP A 859 13.68 -1.07 -9.48
CA ASP A 859 12.24 -0.92 -9.32
C ASP A 859 11.86 -0.98 -7.84
N THR A 860 12.52 -1.87 -7.08
CA THR A 860 12.35 -2.07 -5.63
C THR A 860 12.98 -0.93 -4.82
N GLN A 861 14.16 -0.45 -5.21
CA GLN A 861 14.80 0.75 -4.64
C GLN A 861 13.92 1.99 -4.83
N PHE A 862 13.39 2.20 -6.04
CA PHE A 862 12.52 3.31 -6.35
C PHE A 862 11.18 3.20 -5.60
N ALA A 863 10.57 2.01 -5.54
CA ALA A 863 9.34 1.78 -4.79
C ALA A 863 9.53 1.98 -3.26
N CYS A 864 10.74 1.76 -2.73
CA CYS A 864 11.12 2.10 -1.36
C CYS A 864 11.10 3.64 -1.17
N PHE A 865 11.77 4.39 -2.05
CA PHE A 865 11.80 5.87 -1.98
C PHE A 865 10.38 6.46 -2.10
N LEU A 866 9.58 5.94 -3.04
CA LEU A 866 8.19 6.33 -3.27
C LEU A 866 7.36 6.18 -1.99
N LYS A 867 7.50 5.06 -1.27
CA LYS A 867 6.81 4.81 0.01
C LYS A 867 7.35 5.66 1.16
N GLN A 868 8.64 5.96 1.21
CA GLN A 868 9.21 6.86 2.21
C GLN A 868 8.67 8.28 2.04
N VAL A 869 8.73 8.82 0.82
CA VAL A 869 8.18 10.12 0.45
C VAL A 869 6.70 10.25 0.84
N ALA A 870 5.88 9.22 0.58
CA ALA A 870 4.47 9.22 0.98
C ALA A 870 4.24 9.23 2.50
N ASN A 871 5.14 8.65 3.31
CA ASN A 871 5.08 8.73 4.76
C ASN A 871 5.60 10.08 5.30
N GLU A 872 6.56 10.70 4.61
CA GLU A 872 7.19 11.97 5.00
C GLU A 872 6.33 13.20 4.68
N ILE A 873 5.64 13.21 3.53
CA ILE A 873 4.82 14.35 3.05
C ILE A 873 3.84 14.93 4.10
N PRO A 874 3.06 14.13 4.87
CA PRO A 874 2.20 14.67 5.92
C PRO A 874 2.95 15.33 7.09
N SER A 875 4.24 15.03 7.26
CA SER A 875 5.05 15.40 8.43
C SER A 875 6.09 16.48 8.17
N SER A 876 6.35 16.83 6.91
CA SER A 876 7.41 17.76 6.50
C SER A 876 7.01 18.59 5.27
N PRO A 877 7.46 19.86 5.14
CA PRO A 877 7.16 20.68 3.98
C PRO A 877 7.65 20.07 2.66
N LEU A 878 6.84 20.17 1.60
CA LEU A 878 7.15 19.61 0.27
C LEU A 878 8.52 20.02 -0.31
N PRO A 879 9.05 21.25 -0.12
CA PRO A 879 10.41 21.59 -0.55
C PRO A 879 11.49 20.72 0.11
N GLN A 880 11.34 20.43 1.41
CA GLN A 880 12.29 19.63 2.18
C GLN A 880 12.30 18.17 1.69
N VAL A 881 11.13 17.57 1.47
CA VAL A 881 11.01 16.18 0.97
C VAL A 881 11.57 16.06 -0.47
N ARG A 882 11.35 17.08 -1.32
CA ARG A 882 11.99 17.16 -2.65
C ARG A 882 13.52 17.24 -2.55
N GLU A 883 14.06 18.01 -1.62
CA GLU A 883 15.51 18.08 -1.38
C GLU A 883 16.07 16.75 -0.84
N GLN A 884 15.36 16.10 0.09
CA GLN A 884 15.77 14.82 0.69
C GLN A 884 15.89 13.71 -0.37
N VAL A 885 14.87 13.52 -1.21
CA VAL A 885 14.91 12.48 -2.27
C VAL A 885 15.94 12.80 -3.37
N THR A 886 16.14 14.09 -3.70
CA THR A 886 17.20 14.52 -4.63
C THR A 886 18.59 14.21 -4.05
N ASN A 887 18.83 14.54 -2.77
CA ASN A 887 20.09 14.27 -2.10
C ASN A 887 20.37 12.77 -1.95
N LEU A 888 19.35 11.94 -1.74
CA LEU A 888 19.49 10.48 -1.69
C LEU A 888 20.00 9.92 -3.03
N CYS A 889 19.38 10.33 -4.15
CA CYS A 889 19.84 9.98 -5.49
C CYS A 889 21.29 10.46 -5.76
N ILE A 890 21.61 11.70 -5.39
CA ILE A 890 22.98 12.26 -5.52
C ILE A 890 23.98 11.45 -4.69
N ASN A 891 23.66 11.07 -3.45
CA ASN A 891 24.57 10.38 -2.54
C ASN A 891 24.93 8.96 -3.05
N ILE A 892 23.96 8.22 -3.58
CA ILE A 892 24.16 6.89 -4.18
C ILE A 892 25.10 6.97 -5.38
N LEU A 893 24.85 7.93 -6.29
CA LEU A 893 25.65 8.11 -7.51
C LEU A 893 27.04 8.69 -7.21
N HIS A 894 27.17 9.57 -6.22
CA HIS A 894 28.46 10.02 -5.69
C HIS A 894 29.26 8.87 -5.10
N SER A 895 28.64 7.97 -4.32
CA SER A 895 29.31 6.79 -3.78
C SER A 895 29.85 5.87 -4.89
N TYR A 896 29.03 5.56 -5.89
CA TYR A 896 29.47 4.79 -7.06
C TYR A 896 30.65 5.47 -7.78
N ARG A 897 30.55 6.78 -8.02
CA ARG A 897 31.61 7.56 -8.68
C ARG A 897 32.93 7.56 -7.88
N LYS A 898 32.84 7.71 -6.56
CA LYS A 898 33.99 7.81 -5.65
C LYS A 898 34.69 6.47 -5.42
N PHE A 899 33.96 5.36 -5.34
CA PHE A 899 34.51 4.07 -4.92
C PHE A 899 34.55 2.98 -5.99
N CYS A 900 33.73 3.08 -7.05
CA CYS A 900 33.63 2.05 -8.09
C CYS A 900 34.09 2.53 -9.49
N ALA A 901 33.96 3.81 -9.79
CA ALA A 901 34.27 4.40 -11.10
C ALA A 901 35.36 5.48 -11.02
N THR A 902 36.48 5.18 -10.36
CA THR A 902 37.57 6.14 -10.08
C THR A 902 38.38 6.58 -11.31
N VAL A 903 38.44 5.75 -12.36
CA VAL A 903 39.36 5.93 -13.51
C VAL A 903 38.83 6.89 -14.59
N SER A 904 37.51 7.14 -14.63
CA SER A 904 36.88 8.00 -15.65
C SER A 904 37.09 9.50 -15.40
N SER A 905 37.12 10.32 -16.45
CA SER A 905 37.48 11.74 -16.36
C SER A 905 36.43 12.58 -15.61
N ALA A 906 36.87 13.61 -14.87
CA ALA A 906 36.03 14.34 -13.91
C ALA A 906 34.76 14.99 -14.51
N GLY A 907 34.78 15.34 -15.80
CA GLY A 907 33.64 15.88 -16.55
C GLY A 907 32.65 14.85 -17.10
N GLN A 908 32.82 13.56 -16.78
CA GLN A 908 31.88 12.50 -17.14
C GLN A 908 31.01 12.11 -15.94
N LEU A 909 29.68 12.08 -16.16
CA LEU A 909 28.71 11.47 -15.25
C LEU A 909 28.67 9.96 -15.53
N ILE A 910 29.32 9.17 -14.67
CA ILE A 910 29.27 7.71 -14.74
C ILE A 910 28.14 7.21 -13.83
N LEU A 911 27.21 6.44 -14.39
CA LEU A 911 26.10 5.81 -13.68
C LEU A 911 26.34 4.28 -13.60
N PRO A 912 25.95 3.60 -12.51
CA PRO A 912 25.95 2.14 -12.47
C PRO A 912 24.79 1.63 -13.33
N GLU A 913 25.05 0.63 -14.18
CA GLU A 913 24.10 0.09 -15.16
C GLU A 913 22.73 -0.26 -14.54
N ALA A 914 22.73 -0.92 -13.37
CA ALA A 914 21.52 -1.30 -12.67
C ALA A 914 20.66 -0.11 -12.20
N LEU A 915 21.23 1.08 -11.98
CA LEU A 915 20.50 2.28 -11.50
C LEU A 915 20.53 3.43 -12.51
N LYS A 916 20.81 3.18 -13.80
CA LYS A 916 20.96 4.23 -14.82
C LYS A 916 19.73 5.12 -15.02
N LEU A 917 18.52 4.61 -14.72
CA LEU A 917 17.26 5.35 -14.76
C LEU A 917 16.86 5.98 -13.40
N LEU A 918 17.63 5.77 -12.33
CA LEU A 918 17.32 6.35 -11.01
C LEU A 918 17.20 7.89 -11.03
N PRO A 919 18.03 8.66 -11.77
CA PRO A 919 17.82 10.10 -11.92
C PRO A 919 16.47 10.44 -12.58
N LEU A 920 16.06 9.67 -13.59
CA LEU A 920 14.81 9.89 -14.32
C LEU A 920 13.59 9.63 -13.43
N TYR A 921 13.57 8.50 -12.72
CA TYR A 921 12.48 8.18 -11.79
C TYR A 921 12.45 9.13 -10.58
N THR A 922 13.61 9.63 -10.12
CA THR A 922 13.68 10.67 -9.09
C THR A 922 13.05 11.99 -9.58
N LEU A 923 13.35 12.42 -10.81
CA LEU A 923 12.75 13.61 -11.41
C LEU A 923 11.24 13.46 -11.62
N ALA A 924 10.80 12.29 -12.09
CA ALA A 924 9.39 11.96 -12.28
C ALA A 924 8.63 11.98 -10.94
N LEU A 925 9.20 11.42 -9.87
CA LEU A 925 8.64 11.49 -8.52
C LEU A 925 8.51 12.93 -8.01
N ILE A 926 9.53 13.78 -8.24
CA ILE A 926 9.49 15.21 -7.88
C ILE A 926 8.39 15.98 -8.62
N LYS A 927 8.03 15.56 -9.85
CA LYS A 927 6.93 16.13 -10.66
C LYS A 927 5.58 15.44 -10.44
N SER A 928 5.52 14.34 -9.70
CA SER A 928 4.27 13.60 -9.41
C SER A 928 3.35 14.36 -8.45
N THR A 929 2.06 13.97 -8.40
CA THR A 929 1.01 14.57 -7.55
C THR A 929 1.38 14.68 -6.06
N GLY A 930 2.24 13.78 -5.56
CA GLY A 930 2.72 13.82 -4.18
C GLY A 930 3.58 15.05 -3.86
N LEU A 931 4.53 15.40 -4.74
CA LEU A 931 5.59 16.39 -4.48
C LEU A 931 5.47 17.70 -5.30
N ARG A 932 4.67 17.74 -6.37
CA ARG A 932 4.38 18.99 -7.08
C ARG A 932 3.67 20.01 -6.17
N THR A 933 3.89 21.30 -6.44
CA THR A 933 3.36 22.40 -5.61
C THR A 933 1.88 22.69 -5.87
N ASP A 934 1.41 22.43 -7.09
CA ASP A 934 0.01 22.50 -7.53
C ASP A 934 -0.78 21.24 -7.11
N GLY A 935 -2.12 21.30 -7.20
CA GLY A 935 -3.01 20.15 -6.96
C GLY A 935 -3.70 20.12 -5.59
N ARG A 936 -4.95 19.61 -5.58
CA ARG A 936 -5.86 19.59 -4.42
C ARG A 936 -5.29 18.78 -3.25
N ILE A 937 -5.75 19.12 -2.04
CA ILE A 937 -5.40 18.40 -0.80
C ILE A 937 -5.89 16.94 -0.86
N ASP A 938 -7.11 16.72 -1.36
CA ASP A 938 -7.69 15.38 -1.52
C ASP A 938 -6.92 14.53 -2.53
N ASP A 939 -6.56 15.07 -3.69
CA ASP A 939 -5.82 14.33 -4.73
C ASP A 939 -4.44 13.86 -4.23
N ARG A 940 -3.75 14.73 -3.48
CA ARG A 940 -2.47 14.42 -2.83
C ARG A 940 -2.64 13.42 -1.68
N SER A 941 -3.72 13.52 -0.90
CA SER A 941 -4.04 12.58 0.18
C SER A 941 -4.41 11.19 -0.34
N PHE A 942 -5.13 11.12 -1.46
CA PHE A 942 -5.39 9.89 -2.19
C PHE A 942 -4.08 9.27 -2.70
N TRP A 943 -3.21 10.04 -3.36
CA TRP A 943 -1.89 9.56 -3.82
C TRP A 943 -1.07 8.94 -2.67
N ILE A 944 -1.00 9.62 -1.52
CA ILE A 944 -0.34 9.11 -0.31
C ILE A 944 -0.97 7.79 0.18
N SER A 945 -2.31 7.72 0.20
CA SER A 945 -3.04 6.51 0.63
C SER A 945 -2.91 5.34 -0.35
N TYR A 946 -2.74 5.61 -1.65
CA TYR A 946 -2.51 4.60 -2.68
C TYR A 946 -1.08 4.06 -2.60
N VAL A 947 -0.08 4.96 -2.65
CA VAL A 947 1.35 4.65 -2.55
C VAL A 947 1.68 3.85 -1.30
N SER A 948 1.04 4.12 -0.16
CA SER A 948 1.21 3.34 1.08
C SER A 948 1.16 1.82 0.84
N SER A 949 0.31 1.35 -0.08
CA SER A 949 0.11 -0.08 -0.37
C SER A 949 0.69 -0.58 -1.71
N ILE A 950 1.19 0.31 -2.56
CA ILE A 950 1.47 0.03 -3.98
C ILE A 950 2.50 -1.10 -4.21
N SER A 951 2.30 -1.89 -5.27
CA SER A 951 3.23 -2.93 -5.71
C SER A 951 4.39 -2.36 -6.52
N THR A 952 5.53 -3.07 -6.53
CA THR A 952 6.74 -2.66 -7.25
C THR A 952 6.47 -2.48 -8.76
N ALA A 953 5.62 -3.33 -9.34
CA ALA A 953 5.23 -3.27 -10.76
C ALA A 953 4.39 -2.02 -11.14
N LEU A 954 3.69 -1.41 -10.17
CA LEU A 954 2.87 -0.21 -10.36
C LEU A 954 3.56 1.09 -9.89
N ALA A 955 4.64 0.97 -9.11
CA ALA A 955 5.39 2.11 -8.56
C ALA A 955 5.97 3.04 -9.64
N ILE A 956 6.56 2.48 -10.71
CA ILE A 956 7.12 3.26 -11.83
C ILE A 956 6.02 3.88 -12.71
N PRO A 957 5.01 3.12 -13.22
CA PRO A 957 3.91 3.68 -14.02
C PRO A 957 3.18 4.88 -13.39
N LEU A 958 3.06 4.92 -12.06
CA LEU A 958 2.41 6.03 -11.34
C LEU A 958 3.15 7.37 -11.48
N VAL A 959 4.47 7.36 -11.71
CA VAL A 959 5.30 8.58 -11.85
C VAL A 959 5.83 8.80 -13.26
N TYR A 960 6.19 7.72 -13.96
CA TYR A 960 6.67 7.71 -15.34
C TYR A 960 5.70 6.83 -16.16
N PRO A 961 4.55 7.38 -16.59
CA PRO A 961 3.56 6.65 -17.37
C PRO A 961 4.09 6.15 -18.72
N ARG A 962 3.39 5.19 -19.33
CA ARG A 962 3.68 4.72 -20.69
C ARG A 962 2.87 5.55 -21.69
N MET A 963 3.53 6.23 -22.62
CA MET A 963 2.90 6.90 -23.76
C MET A 963 3.12 6.11 -25.05
N VAL A 964 2.11 5.98 -25.90
CA VAL A 964 2.17 5.32 -27.22
C VAL A 964 1.39 6.09 -28.28
N ALA A 965 1.86 6.07 -29.52
CA ALA A 965 1.15 6.60 -30.68
C ALA A 965 0.06 5.62 -31.15
N ILE A 966 -1.17 6.11 -31.37
CA ILE A 966 -2.34 5.30 -31.76
C ILE A 966 -3.01 5.75 -33.07
N GLN A 967 -2.53 6.80 -33.73
CA GLN A 967 -3.06 7.26 -35.02
C GLN A 967 -2.86 6.25 -36.15
N ASP A 968 -1.79 5.44 -36.06
CA ASP A 968 -1.56 4.32 -36.97
C ASP A 968 -1.06 3.10 -36.18
N LEU A 969 -2.02 2.24 -35.84
CA LEU A 969 -1.78 0.92 -35.25
C LEU A 969 -1.64 -0.17 -36.32
N ILE A 970 -1.95 0.11 -37.60
CA ILE A 970 -2.13 -0.91 -38.63
C ILE A 970 -0.86 -1.10 -39.46
N SER A 971 -0.18 -0.03 -39.87
CA SER A 971 1.01 -0.13 -40.74
C SER A 971 2.26 -0.64 -40.02
N LYS A 972 2.31 -0.47 -38.69
CA LYS A 972 3.47 -0.86 -37.88
C LYS A 972 3.49 -2.36 -37.68
N ASP A 973 4.46 -3.01 -38.33
CA ASP A 973 4.87 -4.37 -38.00
C ASP A 973 5.19 -4.42 -36.50
N THR A 974 4.27 -5.04 -35.77
CA THR A 974 4.23 -5.06 -34.32
C THR A 974 4.81 -6.40 -33.92
N ASP A 975 6.12 -6.42 -33.64
CA ASP A 975 7.00 -7.59 -33.53
C ASP A 975 6.54 -8.55 -32.42
N GLY A 976 5.52 -9.37 -32.71
CA GLY A 976 4.72 -10.15 -31.74
C GLY A 976 3.84 -9.34 -30.78
N SER A 977 4.19 -8.09 -30.45
CA SER A 977 3.52 -7.29 -29.42
C SER A 977 2.20 -6.67 -29.87
N ILE A 978 1.16 -6.78 -29.03
CA ILE A 978 -0.10 -6.04 -29.22
C ILE A 978 0.08 -4.54 -28.97
N ILE A 979 0.89 -4.15 -27.96
CA ILE A 979 1.13 -2.74 -27.62
C ILE A 979 2.22 -2.15 -28.56
N PRO A 980 2.01 -0.95 -29.14
CA PRO A 980 3.06 -0.21 -29.85
C PRO A 980 4.26 0.15 -28.96
N PRO A 981 5.44 0.48 -29.53
CA PRO A 981 6.60 0.91 -28.75
C PRO A 981 6.32 2.22 -27.97
N SER A 982 6.82 2.28 -26.74
CA SER A 982 6.73 3.44 -25.86
C SER A 982 7.46 4.67 -26.46
N ILE A 983 6.84 5.83 -26.32
CA ILE A 983 7.40 7.15 -26.67
C ILE A 983 7.86 7.84 -25.37
N PRO A 984 9.03 8.52 -25.35
CA PRO A 984 9.49 9.25 -24.17
C PRO A 984 8.55 10.40 -23.75
N LEU A 985 8.56 10.74 -22.47
CA LEU A 985 7.64 11.71 -21.87
C LEU A 985 8.12 13.16 -22.02
N SER A 986 8.23 13.60 -23.27
CA SER A 986 8.49 15.00 -23.66
C SER A 986 7.50 15.45 -24.73
N SER A 987 7.10 16.72 -24.66
CA SER A 987 6.30 17.38 -25.72
C SER A 987 7.03 17.47 -27.07
N GLU A 988 8.35 17.27 -27.13
CA GLU A 988 9.10 17.19 -28.40
C GLU A 988 8.70 15.99 -29.28
N HIS A 989 7.94 15.03 -28.74
CA HIS A 989 7.39 13.88 -29.45
C HIS A 989 5.87 13.93 -29.67
N VAL A 990 5.21 15.03 -29.28
CA VAL A 990 3.75 15.22 -29.36
C VAL A 990 3.41 16.20 -30.48
N ASN A 991 3.19 15.66 -31.67
CA ASN A 991 2.84 16.44 -32.86
C ASN A 991 1.35 16.80 -32.89
N ASP A 992 1.01 17.91 -33.56
CA ASP A 992 -0.38 18.31 -33.78
C ASP A 992 -1.16 17.42 -34.78
N ASP A 993 -0.49 16.57 -35.56
CA ASP A 993 -1.11 15.58 -36.46
C ASP A 993 -1.28 14.19 -35.83
N GLY A 994 -0.82 14.00 -34.58
CA GLY A 994 -0.81 12.72 -33.89
C GLY A 994 -1.94 12.49 -32.89
N ILE A 995 -2.11 11.22 -32.52
CA ILE A 995 -3.04 10.78 -31.46
C ILE A 995 -2.25 9.88 -30.49
N TYR A 996 -2.27 10.21 -29.20
CA TYR A 996 -1.39 9.63 -28.20
C TYR A 996 -2.18 9.08 -27.01
N LEU A 997 -1.95 7.81 -26.67
CA LEU A 997 -2.48 7.17 -25.47
C LEU A 997 -1.40 7.18 -24.38
N LEU A 998 -1.72 7.68 -23.19
CA LEU A 998 -0.84 7.72 -22.01
C LEU A 998 -1.53 7.01 -20.84
N GLU A 999 -0.89 6.00 -20.25
CA GLU A 999 -1.40 5.23 -19.10
C GLU A 999 -0.45 5.27 -17.90
N ASN A 1000 -1.02 5.51 -16.71
CA ASN A 1000 -0.29 5.62 -15.44
C ASN A 1000 -0.60 4.48 -14.45
N GLY A 1001 -1.29 3.43 -14.90
CA GLY A 1001 -1.78 2.32 -14.07
C GLY A 1001 -3.12 2.53 -13.35
N GLU A 1002 -3.69 3.75 -13.34
CA GLU A 1002 -5.05 4.03 -12.82
C GLU A 1002 -5.99 4.65 -13.87
N ASP A 1003 -5.48 5.62 -14.64
CA ASP A 1003 -6.15 6.35 -15.71
C ASP A 1003 -5.43 6.14 -17.06
N CYS A 1004 -6.19 6.30 -18.15
CA CYS A 1004 -5.71 6.42 -19.52
C CYS A 1004 -6.14 7.77 -20.11
N LEU A 1005 -5.19 8.60 -20.51
CA LEU A 1005 -5.42 9.85 -21.22
C LEU A 1005 -5.20 9.62 -22.72
N ILE A 1006 -6.14 10.06 -23.57
CA ILE A 1006 -6.01 10.05 -25.03
C ILE A 1006 -5.92 11.50 -25.49
N TYR A 1007 -4.73 11.95 -25.88
CA TYR A 1007 -4.52 13.25 -26.49
C TYR A 1007 -4.74 13.20 -27.99
N VAL A 1008 -5.50 14.16 -28.52
CA VAL A 1008 -5.77 14.31 -29.96
C VAL A 1008 -5.22 15.68 -30.40
N GLY A 1009 -4.29 15.67 -31.35
CA GLY A 1009 -3.71 16.89 -31.92
C GLY A 1009 -4.71 17.69 -32.76
N SER A 1010 -4.44 18.99 -32.95
CA SER A 1010 -5.35 19.92 -33.64
C SER A 1010 -5.42 19.77 -35.17
N SER A 1011 -4.55 18.96 -35.76
CA SER A 1011 -4.37 18.78 -37.21
C SER A 1011 -4.49 17.30 -37.63
N VAL A 1012 -5.05 16.45 -36.77
CA VAL A 1012 -5.33 15.03 -37.02
C VAL A 1012 -6.36 14.86 -38.14
N ASP A 1013 -6.17 13.86 -39.01
CA ASP A 1013 -7.14 13.51 -40.06
C ASP A 1013 -8.54 13.14 -39.48
N PRO A 1014 -9.62 13.82 -39.93
CA PRO A 1014 -10.99 13.44 -39.58
C PRO A 1014 -11.38 12.01 -39.97
N GLY A 1015 -10.74 11.40 -40.97
CA GLY A 1015 -10.91 9.99 -41.31
C GLY A 1015 -10.48 9.06 -40.16
N VAL A 1016 -9.27 9.27 -39.62
CA VAL A 1016 -8.76 8.56 -38.43
C VAL A 1016 -9.64 8.82 -37.20
N MET A 1017 -10.05 10.08 -36.94
CA MET A 1017 -10.94 10.39 -35.81
C MET A 1017 -12.29 9.66 -35.89
N ARG A 1018 -12.88 9.59 -37.09
CA ARG A 1018 -14.15 8.88 -37.32
C ARG A 1018 -14.00 7.37 -37.15
N GLN A 1019 -12.87 6.78 -37.54
CA GLN A 1019 -12.60 5.36 -37.31
C GLN A 1019 -12.39 5.04 -35.82
N LEU A 1020 -11.64 5.85 -35.08
CA LEU A 1020 -11.31 5.58 -33.68
C LEU A 1020 -12.45 5.93 -32.70
N PHE A 1021 -13.06 7.09 -32.88
CA PHE A 1021 -13.96 7.69 -31.88
C PHE A 1021 -15.38 7.94 -32.39
N GLY A 1022 -15.63 7.83 -33.70
CA GLY A 1022 -16.92 8.10 -34.33
C GLY A 1022 -17.21 9.59 -34.62
N ILE A 1023 -16.36 10.49 -34.12
CA ILE A 1023 -16.48 11.95 -34.28
C ILE A 1023 -15.87 12.44 -35.59
N SER A 1024 -16.31 13.60 -36.08
CA SER A 1024 -15.73 14.32 -37.22
C SER A 1024 -15.01 15.62 -36.84
N SER A 1025 -15.19 16.12 -35.61
CA SER A 1025 -14.49 17.30 -35.07
C SER A 1025 -14.09 17.13 -33.59
N LEU A 1026 -13.04 17.84 -33.16
CA LEU A 1026 -12.62 17.95 -31.74
C LEU A 1026 -13.63 18.72 -30.86
N ASP A 1027 -14.58 19.42 -31.49
CA ASP A 1027 -15.69 20.10 -30.79
C ASP A 1027 -16.85 19.15 -30.48
N GLU A 1028 -16.91 17.99 -31.11
CA GLU A 1028 -17.85 16.91 -30.80
C GLU A 1028 -17.37 16.05 -29.61
N ILE A 1029 -16.17 16.31 -29.06
CA ILE A 1029 -15.64 15.62 -27.89
C ILE A 1029 -16.50 15.95 -26.67
N GLN A 1030 -17.31 14.97 -26.27
CA GLN A 1030 -18.05 15.02 -25.02
C GLN A 1030 -17.07 15.02 -23.83
N PRO A 1031 -17.35 15.74 -22.73
CA PRO A 1031 -16.53 15.70 -21.50
C PRO A 1031 -16.44 14.31 -20.83
N GLN A 1032 -17.20 13.34 -21.32
CA GLN A 1032 -17.38 12.00 -20.79
C GLN A 1032 -17.15 11.03 -21.96
N PHE A 1033 -16.07 10.24 -21.89
CA PHE A 1033 -15.68 9.33 -22.97
C PHE A 1033 -15.76 7.87 -22.52
N VAL A 1034 -16.58 7.09 -23.21
CA VAL A 1034 -16.60 5.63 -23.12
C VAL A 1034 -16.10 5.11 -24.46
N LEU A 1035 -15.00 4.36 -24.45
CA LEU A 1035 -14.43 3.77 -25.66
C LEU A 1035 -15.41 2.72 -26.21
N GLN A 1036 -16.05 3.05 -27.33
CA GLN A 1036 -16.84 2.11 -28.11
C GLN A 1036 -15.92 1.28 -29.02
N GLN A 1037 -16.41 0.13 -29.47
CA GLN A 1037 -15.76 -0.67 -30.51
C GLN A 1037 -16.56 -0.57 -31.80
N TYR A 1038 -16.03 0.16 -32.78
CA TYR A 1038 -16.63 0.32 -34.10
C TYR A 1038 -16.20 -0.82 -35.03
N ASP A 1039 -17.00 -1.09 -36.07
CA ASP A 1039 -16.71 -2.17 -37.03
C ASP A 1039 -15.66 -1.76 -38.09
N ASN A 1040 -14.45 -1.44 -37.63
CA ASN A 1040 -13.29 -1.15 -38.45
C ASN A 1040 -12.01 -1.69 -37.79
N PRO A 1041 -10.94 -2.01 -38.54
CA PRO A 1041 -9.74 -2.64 -37.98
C PRO A 1041 -8.98 -1.75 -36.98
N LEU A 1042 -9.03 -0.42 -37.14
CA LEU A 1042 -8.28 0.52 -36.31
C LEU A 1042 -8.89 0.62 -34.90
N SER A 1043 -10.22 0.74 -34.81
CA SER A 1043 -10.96 0.70 -33.54
C SER A 1043 -10.81 -0.64 -32.83
N LYS A 1044 -10.84 -1.76 -33.57
CA LYS A 1044 -10.61 -3.10 -33.00
C LYS A 1044 -9.19 -3.20 -32.40
N LYS A 1045 -8.14 -2.83 -33.14
CA LYS A 1045 -6.77 -2.88 -32.62
C LYS A 1045 -6.53 -1.90 -31.45
N LEU A 1046 -7.20 -0.74 -31.39
CA LEU A 1046 -7.18 0.12 -30.20
C LEU A 1046 -7.84 -0.56 -29.00
N ASN A 1047 -8.98 -1.24 -29.19
CA ASN A 1047 -9.64 -1.99 -28.13
C ASN A 1047 -8.75 -3.14 -27.62
N ASP A 1048 -8.06 -3.86 -28.52
CA ASP A 1048 -7.09 -4.91 -28.15
C ASP A 1048 -5.92 -4.33 -27.33
N VAL A 1049 -5.34 -3.20 -27.75
CA VAL A 1049 -4.29 -2.48 -27.00
C VAL A 1049 -4.76 -2.07 -25.60
N VAL A 1050 -5.97 -1.52 -25.47
CA VAL A 1050 -6.51 -1.09 -24.17
C VAL A 1050 -6.82 -2.28 -23.27
N ASN A 1051 -7.34 -3.39 -23.82
CA ASN A 1051 -7.60 -4.61 -23.06
C ASN A 1051 -6.30 -5.33 -22.63
N GLU A 1052 -5.27 -5.32 -23.48
CA GLU A 1052 -3.91 -5.78 -23.15
C GLU A 1052 -3.32 -4.99 -21.98
N ILE A 1053 -3.35 -3.65 -22.03
CA ILE A 1053 -2.89 -2.78 -20.93
C ILE A 1053 -3.71 -3.05 -19.65
N ARG A 1054 -5.04 -3.17 -19.74
CA ARG A 1054 -5.90 -3.50 -18.58
C ARG A 1054 -5.55 -4.85 -17.96
N ARG A 1055 -5.18 -5.86 -18.76
CA ARG A 1055 -4.67 -7.14 -18.25
C ARG A 1055 -3.32 -6.97 -17.54
N GLN A 1056 -2.37 -6.25 -18.14
CA GLN A 1056 -1.06 -5.96 -17.54
C GLN A 1056 -1.18 -5.18 -16.20
N ARG A 1057 -2.21 -4.34 -16.05
CA ARG A 1057 -2.47 -3.58 -14.82
C ARG A 1057 -3.41 -4.27 -13.82
N CYS A 1058 -4.11 -5.34 -14.22
CA CYS A 1058 -5.20 -5.97 -13.45
C CYS A 1058 -6.21 -4.94 -12.89
N SER A 1059 -6.53 -3.92 -13.70
CA SER A 1059 -7.24 -2.71 -13.26
C SER A 1059 -8.09 -2.14 -14.39
N TYR A 1060 -9.29 -1.65 -14.07
CA TYR A 1060 -10.09 -0.90 -15.04
C TYR A 1060 -9.61 0.55 -15.14
N LEU A 1061 -8.87 0.83 -16.22
CA LEU A 1061 -8.37 2.17 -16.51
C LEU A 1061 -9.50 3.05 -17.08
N ARG A 1062 -9.72 4.19 -16.41
CA ARG A 1062 -10.66 5.25 -16.82
C ARG A 1062 -10.11 5.97 -18.05
N LEU A 1063 -10.91 6.11 -19.10
CA LEU A 1063 -10.48 6.75 -20.34
C LEU A 1063 -10.96 8.21 -20.38
N LYS A 1064 -10.06 9.13 -20.73
CA LYS A 1064 -10.32 10.57 -20.84
C LYS A 1064 -9.78 11.09 -22.17
N LEU A 1065 -10.61 11.79 -22.94
CA LEU A 1065 -10.15 12.55 -24.10
C LEU A 1065 -9.55 13.89 -23.65
N CYS A 1066 -8.38 14.22 -24.20
CA CYS A 1066 -7.59 15.41 -23.90
C CYS A 1066 -7.40 16.22 -25.19
N LYS A 1067 -7.79 17.50 -25.20
CA LYS A 1067 -7.59 18.40 -26.35
C LYS A 1067 -6.76 19.63 -25.98
N LYS A 1068 -6.09 20.20 -26.98
CA LYS A 1068 -5.24 21.40 -26.85
C LYS A 1068 -6.07 22.59 -26.37
N GLY A 1069 -5.59 23.32 -25.36
CA GLY A 1069 -6.30 24.47 -24.75
C GLY A 1069 -7.18 24.12 -23.55
N ASP A 1070 -7.71 22.90 -23.46
CA ASP A 1070 -8.55 22.45 -22.34
C ASP A 1070 -7.72 22.07 -21.10
N ALA A 1071 -8.36 22.08 -19.93
CA ALA A 1071 -7.79 21.56 -18.68
C ALA A 1071 -7.38 20.08 -18.79
N SER A 1072 -8.05 19.28 -19.63
CA SER A 1072 -7.66 17.89 -19.93
C SER A 1072 -6.36 17.81 -20.73
N GLY A 1073 -6.12 18.73 -21.67
CA GLY A 1073 -4.82 18.88 -22.35
C GLY A 1073 -3.72 19.31 -21.39
N MET A 1074 -3.98 20.28 -20.52
CA MET A 1074 -3.02 20.70 -19.49
C MET A 1074 -2.65 19.55 -18.52
N LEU A 1075 -3.62 18.69 -18.16
CA LEU A 1075 -3.37 17.48 -17.38
C LEU A 1075 -2.43 16.51 -18.12
N PHE A 1076 -2.68 16.26 -19.41
CA PHE A 1076 -1.83 15.41 -20.26
C PHE A 1076 -0.38 15.93 -20.32
N PHE A 1077 -0.19 17.22 -20.62
CA PHE A 1077 1.15 17.81 -20.64
C PHE A 1077 1.83 17.84 -19.25
N SER A 1078 1.07 17.81 -18.15
CA SER A 1078 1.65 17.66 -16.79
C SER A 1078 2.28 16.28 -16.51
N TYR A 1079 2.13 15.32 -17.43
CA TYR A 1079 2.83 14.03 -17.44
C TYR A 1079 4.06 13.98 -18.38
N MET A 1080 4.39 15.07 -19.09
CA MET A 1080 5.67 15.17 -19.81
C MET A 1080 6.81 15.45 -18.82
N VAL A 1081 7.12 14.44 -17.99
CA VAL A 1081 8.02 14.58 -16.84
C VAL A 1081 9.48 14.88 -17.19
N GLU A 1082 9.86 14.78 -18.47
CA GLU A 1082 11.20 15.15 -18.92
C GLU A 1082 11.31 16.64 -19.30
N ASP A 1083 10.19 17.29 -19.60
CA ASP A 1083 10.14 18.70 -20.00
C ASP A 1083 10.45 19.66 -18.83
N LYS A 1084 10.86 20.87 -19.18
CA LYS A 1084 11.04 21.94 -18.19
C LYS A 1084 9.68 22.43 -17.68
N THR A 1085 9.53 22.51 -16.36
CA THR A 1085 8.33 23.05 -15.71
C THR A 1085 8.65 24.38 -15.01
N PRO A 1086 7.66 25.26 -14.73
CA PRO A 1086 7.93 26.57 -14.12
C PRO A 1086 8.76 26.50 -12.83
N ASN A 1087 8.54 25.45 -12.03
CA ASN A 1087 9.16 25.22 -10.73
C ASN A 1087 10.15 24.02 -10.74
N GLY A 1088 10.59 23.53 -11.91
CA GLY A 1088 11.35 22.28 -12.00
C GLY A 1088 12.13 22.06 -13.30
N LEU A 1089 13.31 21.46 -13.16
CA LEU A 1089 14.26 21.22 -14.25
C LEU A 1089 13.73 20.24 -15.31
N SER A 1090 14.15 20.39 -16.56
CA SER A 1090 14.11 19.32 -17.57
C SER A 1090 15.05 18.17 -17.20
N TYR A 1091 14.93 17.00 -17.86
CA TYR A 1091 15.78 15.85 -17.56
C TYR A 1091 17.27 16.13 -17.83
N VAL A 1092 17.60 16.83 -18.91
CA VAL A 1092 18.99 17.24 -19.21
C VAL A 1092 19.54 18.19 -18.13
N GLU A 1093 18.76 19.20 -17.73
CA GLU A 1093 19.14 20.13 -16.66
C GLU A 1093 19.28 19.42 -15.30
N PHE A 1094 18.44 18.40 -15.02
CA PHE A 1094 18.53 17.60 -13.81
C PHE A 1094 19.78 16.71 -13.77
N LEU A 1095 20.16 16.08 -14.89
CA LEU A 1095 21.43 15.34 -15.00
C LEU A 1095 22.64 16.25 -14.80
N VAL A 1096 22.62 17.46 -15.36
CA VAL A 1096 23.66 18.48 -15.11
C VAL A 1096 23.70 18.92 -13.64
N HIS A 1097 22.53 19.11 -13.00
CA HIS A 1097 22.45 19.41 -11.57
C HIS A 1097 23.05 18.29 -10.72
N VAL A 1098 22.65 17.04 -10.95
CA VAL A 1098 23.17 15.85 -10.24
C VAL A 1098 24.68 15.72 -10.44
N HIS A 1099 25.17 15.86 -11.68
CA HIS A 1099 26.61 15.80 -11.95
C HIS A 1099 27.40 16.88 -11.23
N ARG A 1100 26.92 18.14 -11.23
CA ARG A 1100 27.53 19.24 -10.49
C ARG A 1100 27.58 18.97 -8.99
N GLN A 1101 26.49 18.47 -8.40
CA GLN A 1101 26.42 18.14 -6.97
C GLN A 1101 27.34 16.96 -6.59
N ILE A 1102 27.54 15.99 -7.50
CA ILE A 1102 28.54 14.93 -7.34
C ILE A 1102 29.94 15.54 -7.37
N GLN A 1103 30.26 16.41 -8.32
CA GLN A 1103 31.56 17.10 -8.40
C GLN A 1103 31.85 17.92 -7.15
N THR A 1104 30.88 18.67 -6.61
CA THR A 1104 31.03 19.45 -5.35
C THR A 1104 31.24 18.57 -4.10
N LYS A 1105 30.93 17.26 -4.16
CA LYS A 1105 31.17 16.29 -3.08
C LYS A 1105 32.47 15.48 -3.26
N MET A 1106 33.11 15.56 -4.42
CA MET A 1106 34.43 14.96 -4.66
C MET A 1106 35.53 15.88 -4.07
N PRO A 1107 36.60 15.30 -3.47
CA PRO A 1107 37.72 16.05 -2.92
C PRO A 1107 38.72 16.50 -4.00
#